data_AF-A0A7W8PKX4-F1
#
_entry.id   AF-A0A7W8PKX4-F1
#
_cell.length_a   1.000
_cell.length_b   1.000
_cell.length_c   1.000
_cell.angle_alpha   90.00
_cell.angle_beta   90.00
_cell.angle_gamma   90.00
#
_symmetry.space_group_name_H-M   'P 1'
#
loop_
_entity.id
_entity.type
_entity.pdbx_description
1 polymer ?
#
loop_
_entity_poly.entity_id
_entity_poly.type
_entity_poly.pdbx_seq_one_letter_code
_entity_poly.pdbx_strand_id
1 'polypeptide(L)'
;MTHVAYAAGTLPQGGHFVAGSGSITQNDAGMSITQAGSRGIIEWNSFSIGSSRTVSINNGTGATLNRVTGNDVSAIYGTLKGTGSIYLVNPHGVLIGPGGVVSTGGRFVASTLDVANDVFLNPPVFGGSAYTGSSTADVVNLGKISSSGGDVFLISASKVTNAGTIDAPNGNAELVAGRQVRLFDGNFQQVFVDMGSGGTVTNSGTVQAAIIDVQAADGNIFALAGHSGALRATGTATRDGHVWLVANTTVNGVVVNSGNVDARGAQISARNADGSGGTLDMSGKDVKVGGADVRAKAWNITAGDFTADVPTANTLGASLSNGASISVLANGADGKLGATGEGDIAIEASVRWHGASSLTLDAAHSLTIAPQATIANRGTGSLTLSADTYGFDNGGSLTNQGTIDWSRSMGIVSGLYDMNGSYTPGTVYTNVTWHPAPFTGLVTQFTAYQLVNSMTDLSAVNNNLSGNYALGSRGLEFAGAPEFGGIGTAANPFTGQFDGMGHLPADLRLSSTADTGLFGVIGKSGVVRNFTLADGTATSSGETVGLLAGINYGYMVNVGATGAIGAPGNTSTVAGGLVGENFGRIERSWAGVNIIGVGQIGGLVGLNDGHIDQSFAIAPASGGAQSTVGGLVGTNHGAITRSYAYEFLNGGATVGGLVGINTGFIRESYAASRLTAGANSTTGGIAGTNSGRIAANVFWNSQSSGAAAGVGSGTAVASSSGLTDTQLLEPASFGPTWDFSANGTWVAGYPGPQLRWLAGH
;
A
#
# COMPACT_ATOMS: atom_id res chain seq x y z
N MET A 1 -12.04 46.03 -60.61
CA MET A 1 -12.85 44.86 -60.19
C MET A 1 -12.37 43.64 -60.94
N THR A 2 -11.57 42.82 -60.27
CA THR A 2 -11.30 41.43 -60.64
C THR A 2 -11.17 40.70 -59.29
N HIS A 3 -12.23 40.00 -58.92
CA HIS A 3 -12.27 39.14 -57.74
C HIS A 3 -11.22 38.04 -57.92
N VAL A 4 -10.19 38.04 -57.08
CA VAL A 4 -9.34 36.87 -56.87
C VAL A 4 -10.17 35.88 -56.07
N ALA A 5 -10.50 34.74 -56.69
CA ALA A 5 -11.15 33.63 -56.02
C ALA A 5 -10.27 33.18 -54.85
N TYR A 6 -10.82 33.19 -53.63
CA TYR A 6 -10.22 32.48 -52.50
C TYR A 6 -10.09 31.02 -52.89
N ALA A 7 -8.87 30.52 -53.04
CA ALA A 7 -8.60 29.12 -53.29
C ALA A 7 -9.27 28.29 -52.17
N ALA A 8 -10.15 27.39 -52.59
CA ALA A 8 -10.69 26.32 -51.78
C ALA A 8 -9.59 25.68 -50.91
N GLY A 9 -9.85 25.51 -49.60
CA GLY A 9 -8.92 24.82 -48.70
C GLY A 9 -8.61 23.38 -49.15
N THR A 10 -7.44 22.86 -48.76
CA THR A 10 -6.92 21.55 -49.16
C THR A 10 -7.70 20.37 -48.53
N LEU A 11 -7.75 19.25 -49.23
CA LEU A 11 -8.23 17.94 -48.76
C LEU A 11 -7.07 16.92 -48.86
N PRO A 12 -7.13 15.77 -48.15
CA PRO A 12 -6.11 14.72 -48.27
C PRO A 12 -5.87 14.27 -49.71
N GLN A 13 -4.65 13.89 -50.07
CA GLN A 13 -4.23 13.55 -51.44
C GLN A 13 -3.54 12.19 -51.52
N GLY A 14 -3.77 11.45 -52.62
CA GLY A 14 -3.09 10.19 -52.91
C GLY A 14 -3.54 8.98 -52.09
N GLY A 15 -4.71 9.06 -51.46
CA GLY A 15 -5.24 8.00 -50.59
C GLY A 15 -5.50 6.68 -51.31
N HIS A 16 -4.97 5.59 -50.78
CA HIS A 16 -5.29 4.24 -51.24
C HIS A 16 -5.20 3.23 -50.09
N PHE A 17 -6.06 2.21 -50.10
CA PHE A 17 -6.04 1.14 -49.11
C PHE A 17 -4.85 0.20 -49.39
N VAL A 18 -3.99 0.01 -48.39
CA VAL A 18 -2.90 -0.98 -48.40
C VAL A 18 -3.23 -2.23 -47.59
N ALA A 19 -4.21 -2.14 -46.69
CA ALA A 19 -4.82 -3.27 -46.00
C ALA A 19 -6.29 -2.99 -45.65
N GLY A 20 -7.09 -4.05 -45.56
CA GLY A 20 -8.55 -3.92 -45.52
C GLY A 20 -9.13 -3.54 -46.89
N SER A 21 -10.40 -3.16 -46.94
CA SER A 21 -11.05 -2.71 -48.18
C SER A 21 -12.03 -1.58 -47.91
N GLY A 22 -12.33 -0.79 -48.94
CA GLY A 22 -13.20 0.37 -48.81
C GLY A 22 -13.21 1.24 -50.06
N SER A 23 -13.85 2.41 -49.94
CA SER A 23 -13.93 3.40 -51.01
C SER A 23 -13.60 4.79 -50.47
N ILE A 24 -12.88 5.59 -51.27
CA ILE A 24 -12.57 6.99 -51.00
C ILE A 24 -13.28 7.83 -52.07
N THR A 25 -14.14 8.74 -51.65
CA THR A 25 -14.89 9.64 -52.54
C THR A 25 -14.65 11.08 -52.12
N GLN A 26 -14.49 11.97 -53.07
CA GLN A 26 -14.18 13.38 -52.83
C GLN A 26 -15.08 14.28 -53.67
N ASN A 27 -15.51 15.41 -53.09
CA ASN A 27 -16.18 16.49 -53.79
C ASN A 27 -15.60 17.86 -53.36
N ASP A 28 -16.17 18.94 -53.90
CA ASP A 28 -15.73 20.31 -53.65
C ASP A 28 -15.96 20.80 -52.21
N ALA A 29 -16.59 20.04 -51.32
CA ALA A 29 -16.83 20.42 -49.93
C ALA A 29 -16.15 19.49 -48.92
N GLY A 30 -15.83 18.25 -49.32
CA GLY A 30 -15.29 17.25 -48.40
C GLY A 30 -14.89 15.92 -49.04
N MET A 31 -14.45 15.01 -48.18
CA MET A 31 -14.06 13.65 -48.52
C MET A 31 -14.82 12.66 -47.63
N SER A 32 -15.34 11.59 -48.22
CA SER A 32 -15.95 10.48 -47.50
C SER A 32 -15.17 9.20 -47.77
N ILE A 33 -14.73 8.56 -46.69
CA ILE A 33 -14.02 7.29 -46.67
C ILE A 33 -14.96 6.27 -46.07
N THR A 34 -15.25 5.19 -46.78
CA THR A 34 -16.05 4.07 -46.26
C THR A 34 -15.15 2.86 -46.17
N GLN A 35 -15.00 2.30 -44.97
CA GLN A 35 -14.21 1.10 -44.72
C GLN A 35 -15.14 -0.10 -44.54
N ALA A 36 -14.78 -1.22 -45.17
CA ALA A 36 -15.35 -2.53 -44.90
C ALA A 36 -14.44 -3.30 -43.93
N GLY A 37 -15.05 -3.95 -42.93
CA GLY A 37 -14.34 -4.74 -41.93
C GLY A 37 -13.87 -3.94 -40.71
N SER A 38 -13.25 -4.65 -39.76
CA SER A 38 -12.90 -4.13 -38.44
C SER A 38 -11.64 -3.27 -38.43
N ARG A 39 -10.69 -3.47 -39.35
CA ARG A 39 -9.46 -2.67 -39.47
C ARG A 39 -9.09 -2.42 -40.93
N GLY A 40 -8.59 -1.22 -41.21
CA GLY A 40 -8.07 -0.84 -42.52
C GLY A 40 -6.89 0.13 -42.41
N ILE A 41 -5.97 0.07 -43.37
CA ILE A 41 -4.81 0.95 -43.47
C ILE A 41 -4.86 1.66 -44.82
N ILE A 42 -4.79 2.99 -44.77
CA ILE A 42 -4.78 3.88 -45.93
C ILE A 42 -3.49 4.68 -45.90
N GLU A 43 -2.75 4.63 -47.00
CA GLU A 43 -1.57 5.46 -47.20
C GLU A 43 -1.90 6.72 -48.00
N TRP A 44 -1.31 7.84 -47.61
CA TRP A 44 -1.56 9.17 -48.14
C TRP A 44 -0.25 9.87 -48.49
N ASN A 45 -0.23 10.57 -49.63
CA ASN A 45 0.88 11.49 -49.93
C ASN A 45 0.83 12.71 -49.00
N SER A 46 -0.37 13.21 -48.70
CA SER A 46 -0.58 14.23 -47.68
C SER A 46 -1.98 14.11 -47.07
N PHE A 47 -2.11 14.42 -45.78
CA PHE A 47 -3.37 14.39 -45.05
C PHE A 47 -3.58 15.71 -44.33
N SER A 48 -4.20 16.68 -45.01
CA SER A 48 -4.54 18.01 -44.48
C SER A 48 -5.98 18.36 -44.81
N ILE A 49 -6.62 19.14 -43.93
CA ILE A 49 -8.03 19.53 -44.04
C ILE A 49 -8.13 21.04 -43.84
N GLY A 50 -8.35 21.78 -44.93
CA GLY A 50 -8.49 23.25 -44.89
C GLY A 50 -9.72 23.73 -44.12
N SER A 51 -9.73 25.01 -43.75
CA SER A 51 -10.88 25.65 -43.10
C SER A 51 -12.13 25.54 -43.99
N SER A 52 -13.24 25.08 -43.44
CA SER A 52 -14.49 24.75 -44.15
C SER A 52 -14.53 23.43 -44.92
N ARG A 53 -13.49 22.58 -44.82
CA ARG A 53 -13.50 21.22 -45.38
C ARG A 53 -13.84 20.18 -44.32
N THR A 54 -14.46 19.08 -44.77
CA THR A 54 -14.78 17.94 -43.89
C THR A 54 -14.25 16.63 -44.48
N VAL A 55 -13.61 15.82 -43.65
CA VAL A 55 -13.31 14.40 -43.93
C VAL A 55 -14.16 13.55 -43.00
N SER A 56 -14.91 12.60 -43.55
CA SER A 56 -15.75 11.66 -42.80
C SER A 56 -15.36 10.21 -43.07
N ILE A 57 -14.97 9.49 -42.02
CA ILE A 57 -14.57 8.08 -42.06
C ILE A 57 -15.70 7.22 -41.47
N ASN A 58 -16.38 6.47 -42.34
CA ASN A 58 -17.41 5.53 -41.98
C ASN A 58 -16.78 4.14 -41.82
N ASN A 59 -16.38 3.78 -40.60
CA ASN A 59 -15.69 2.54 -40.27
C ASN A 59 -16.43 1.70 -39.19
N GLY A 60 -17.70 2.00 -38.93
CA GLY A 60 -18.50 1.32 -37.90
C GLY A 60 -17.86 1.48 -36.52
N THR A 61 -17.69 0.37 -35.80
CA THR A 61 -16.92 0.28 -34.54
C THR A 61 -15.45 -0.09 -34.77
N GLY A 62 -15.01 -0.19 -36.03
CA GLY A 62 -13.66 -0.57 -36.43
C GLY A 62 -12.63 0.56 -36.30
N ALA A 63 -11.41 0.30 -36.75
CA ALA A 63 -10.30 1.25 -36.74
C ALA A 63 -9.73 1.50 -38.13
N THR A 64 -9.35 2.74 -38.42
CA THR A 64 -8.69 3.13 -39.68
C THR A 64 -7.37 3.82 -39.39
N LEU A 65 -6.27 3.26 -39.90
CA LEU A 65 -4.94 3.87 -39.87
C LEU A 65 -4.72 4.68 -41.15
N ASN A 66 -4.55 5.98 -40.99
CA ASN A 66 -4.18 6.93 -42.03
C ASN A 66 -2.69 7.23 -41.86
N ARG A 67 -1.86 6.62 -42.70
CA ARG A 67 -0.40 6.81 -42.68
C ARG A 67 0.01 7.79 -43.78
N VAL A 68 0.69 8.86 -43.41
CA VAL A 68 1.26 9.82 -44.37
C VAL A 68 2.67 9.36 -44.74
N THR A 69 2.91 9.17 -46.04
CA THR A 69 4.20 8.74 -46.61
C THR A 69 4.93 9.84 -47.37
N GLY A 70 4.27 10.97 -47.64
CA GLY A 70 4.91 12.18 -48.17
C GLY A 70 5.52 13.06 -47.08
N ASN A 71 6.04 14.22 -47.49
CA ASN A 71 6.90 15.08 -46.64
C ASN A 71 6.15 16.22 -45.92
N ASP A 72 4.83 16.33 -46.11
CA ASP A 72 4.05 17.44 -45.59
C ASP A 72 3.49 17.16 -44.19
N VAL A 73 3.44 18.20 -43.36
CA VAL A 73 2.73 18.17 -42.07
C VAL A 73 1.23 17.94 -42.27
N SER A 74 0.61 17.19 -41.37
CA SER A 74 -0.85 17.05 -41.33
C SER A 74 -1.48 18.24 -40.63
N ALA A 75 -2.06 19.18 -41.38
CA ALA A 75 -2.71 20.37 -40.85
C ALA A 75 -4.24 20.27 -40.94
N ILE A 76 -4.90 20.17 -39.79
CA ILE A 76 -6.34 20.00 -39.64
C ILE A 76 -6.96 21.32 -39.15
N TYR A 77 -7.37 22.17 -40.09
CA TYR A 77 -8.11 23.41 -39.82
C TYR A 77 -9.63 23.27 -40.00
N GLY A 78 -10.08 22.22 -40.69
CA GLY A 78 -11.48 21.86 -40.88
C GLY A 78 -11.94 20.77 -39.93
N THR A 79 -12.85 19.91 -40.39
CA THR A 79 -13.45 18.84 -39.56
C THR A 79 -13.02 17.44 -40.00
N LEU A 80 -12.59 16.60 -39.05
CA LEU A 80 -12.35 15.17 -39.22
C LEU A 80 -13.35 14.40 -38.36
N LYS A 81 -14.16 13.54 -38.97
CA LYS A 81 -15.16 12.71 -38.28
C LYS A 81 -14.93 11.24 -38.52
N GLY A 82 -15.13 10.41 -37.49
CA GLY A 82 -15.10 8.95 -37.58
C GLY A 82 -16.23 8.31 -36.80
N THR A 83 -16.89 7.29 -37.36
CA THR A 83 -17.88 6.51 -36.60
C THR A 83 -17.20 5.62 -35.55
N GLY A 84 -16.00 5.12 -35.85
CA GLY A 84 -15.17 4.29 -34.99
C GLY A 84 -13.84 4.99 -34.69
N SER A 85 -12.75 4.22 -34.67
CA SER A 85 -11.42 4.71 -34.31
C SER A 85 -10.66 5.29 -35.49
N ILE A 86 -9.98 6.42 -35.29
CA ILE A 86 -9.12 7.06 -36.29
C ILE A 86 -7.68 7.12 -35.76
N TYR A 87 -6.74 6.59 -36.54
CA TYR A 87 -5.31 6.73 -36.30
C TYR A 87 -4.75 7.59 -37.44
N LEU A 88 -4.00 8.64 -37.10
CA LEU A 88 -3.30 9.52 -38.03
C LEU A 88 -1.82 9.51 -37.66
N VAL A 89 -1.02 8.86 -38.49
CA VAL A 89 0.44 8.75 -38.32
C VAL A 89 1.12 9.60 -39.38
N ASN A 90 1.90 10.57 -38.93
CA ASN A 90 2.70 11.43 -39.81
C ASN A 90 4.05 11.78 -39.16
N PRO A 91 5.17 11.20 -39.64
CA PRO A 91 6.51 11.52 -39.14
C PRO A 91 6.92 12.99 -39.30
N HIS A 92 6.22 13.79 -40.12
CA HIS A 92 6.47 15.22 -40.32
C HIS A 92 5.62 16.14 -39.43
N GLY A 93 4.75 15.57 -38.59
CA GLY A 93 3.99 16.27 -37.58
C GLY A 93 2.48 16.29 -37.83
N VAL A 94 1.73 16.51 -36.75
CA VAL A 94 0.27 16.61 -36.77
C VAL A 94 -0.16 17.87 -36.02
N LEU A 95 -0.87 18.77 -36.70
CA LEU A 95 -1.42 20.01 -36.16
C LEU A 95 -2.94 20.01 -36.29
N ILE A 96 -3.64 20.09 -35.17
CA ILE A 96 -5.06 20.45 -35.12
C ILE A 96 -5.12 21.95 -34.85
N GLY A 97 -5.48 22.74 -35.86
CA GLY A 97 -5.50 24.21 -35.78
C GLY A 97 -6.65 24.74 -34.91
N PRO A 98 -6.69 26.05 -34.61
CA PRO A 98 -7.68 26.63 -33.68
C PRO A 98 -9.16 26.43 -34.08
N GLY A 99 -9.44 26.36 -35.39
CA GLY A 99 -10.77 26.02 -35.93
C GLY A 99 -10.97 24.53 -36.22
N GLY A 100 -9.93 23.71 -36.01
CA GLY A 100 -9.92 22.29 -36.29
C GLY A 100 -10.79 21.50 -35.30
N VAL A 101 -11.58 20.58 -35.82
CA VAL A 101 -12.45 19.70 -35.02
C VAL A 101 -12.20 18.25 -35.40
N VAL A 102 -11.81 17.42 -34.43
CA VAL A 102 -11.73 15.97 -34.56
C VAL A 102 -12.82 15.35 -33.68
N SER A 103 -13.63 14.45 -34.25
CA SER A 103 -14.68 13.76 -33.52
C SER A 103 -14.76 12.28 -33.91
N THR A 104 -14.65 11.39 -32.92
CA THR A 104 -14.69 9.94 -33.12
C THR A 104 -15.71 9.25 -32.20
N GLY A 105 -16.31 8.16 -32.68
CA GLY A 105 -17.09 7.24 -31.85
C GLY A 105 -16.22 6.18 -31.15
N GLY A 106 -15.09 5.80 -31.75
CA GLY A 106 -14.00 5.03 -31.13
C GLY A 106 -12.84 5.94 -30.71
N ARG A 107 -11.61 5.42 -30.64
CA ARG A 107 -10.44 6.19 -30.20
C ARG A 107 -9.85 7.10 -31.30
N PHE A 108 -9.20 8.19 -30.91
CA PHE A 108 -8.36 9.00 -31.79
C PHE A 108 -6.88 8.87 -31.42
N VAL A 109 -6.02 8.56 -32.39
CA VAL A 109 -4.56 8.54 -32.23
C VAL A 109 -3.94 9.50 -33.24
N ALA A 110 -3.17 10.48 -32.77
CA ALA A 110 -2.28 11.28 -33.59
C ALA A 110 -0.83 10.99 -33.18
N SER A 111 -0.01 10.52 -34.13
CA SER A 111 1.37 10.14 -33.82
C SER A 111 2.38 10.60 -34.87
N THR A 112 3.58 10.97 -34.42
CA THR A 112 4.76 11.07 -35.30
C THR A 112 5.61 9.80 -35.32
N LEU A 113 5.26 8.82 -34.50
CA LEU A 113 5.83 7.47 -34.51
C LEU A 113 4.95 6.55 -35.34
N ASP A 114 5.56 5.56 -35.98
CA ASP A 114 4.85 4.59 -36.81
C ASP A 114 4.58 3.29 -36.06
N VAL A 115 3.52 2.61 -36.48
CA VAL A 115 3.14 1.27 -36.03
C VAL A 115 3.18 0.33 -37.24
N ALA A 116 3.75 -0.85 -37.05
CA ALA A 116 3.83 -1.84 -38.13
C ALA A 116 2.44 -2.30 -38.58
N ASN A 117 2.27 -2.61 -39.87
CA ASN A 117 0.98 -2.99 -40.44
C ASN A 117 0.36 -4.21 -39.78
N ASP A 118 1.17 -5.24 -39.54
CA ASP A 118 0.78 -6.49 -38.91
C ASP A 118 0.36 -6.27 -37.45
N VAL A 119 1.10 -5.44 -36.70
CA VAL A 119 0.77 -5.04 -35.33
C VAL A 119 -0.55 -4.25 -35.30
N PHE A 120 -0.75 -3.30 -36.22
CA PHE A 120 -2.02 -2.58 -36.28
C PHE A 120 -3.19 -3.51 -36.66
N LEU A 121 -3.02 -4.40 -37.63
CA LEU A 121 -4.11 -5.30 -38.04
C LEU A 121 -4.41 -6.37 -36.99
N ASN A 122 -3.38 -6.83 -36.27
CA ASN A 122 -3.44 -7.88 -35.26
C ASN A 122 -2.76 -7.37 -33.99
N PRO A 123 -3.40 -6.46 -33.23
CA PRO A 123 -2.82 -5.91 -32.01
C PRO A 123 -2.51 -7.05 -31.03
N PRO A 124 -1.31 -7.07 -30.45
CA PRO A 124 -0.92 -8.16 -29.57
C PRO A 124 -1.71 -8.08 -28.26
N VAL A 125 -2.19 -9.24 -27.80
CA VAL A 125 -2.91 -9.37 -26.52
C VAL A 125 -1.98 -9.10 -25.33
N PHE A 126 -0.70 -9.44 -25.47
CA PHE A 126 0.33 -9.21 -24.46
C PHE A 126 1.41 -8.29 -25.03
N GLY A 127 1.89 -7.36 -24.21
CA GLY A 127 3.03 -6.51 -24.56
C GLY A 127 2.71 -5.28 -25.42
N GLY A 128 1.44 -5.03 -25.80
CA GLY A 128 1.00 -3.77 -26.42
C GLY A 128 1.49 -3.53 -27.84
N SER A 129 0.84 -2.61 -28.55
CA SER A 129 1.24 -2.17 -29.89
C SER A 129 2.41 -1.18 -29.80
N ALA A 130 3.57 -1.55 -30.36
CA ALA A 130 4.75 -0.69 -30.37
C ALA A 130 4.66 0.39 -31.45
N TYR A 131 4.84 1.64 -31.04
CA TYR A 131 5.02 2.82 -31.88
C TYR A 131 6.49 3.24 -31.81
N THR A 132 7.15 3.32 -32.97
CA THR A 132 8.59 3.61 -33.06
C THR A 132 8.87 4.62 -34.16
N GLY A 133 9.93 5.41 -33.99
CA GLY A 133 10.37 6.35 -35.01
C GLY A 133 11.44 7.31 -34.49
N SER A 134 12.17 7.92 -35.41
CA SER A 134 13.17 8.94 -35.11
C SER A 134 12.71 10.36 -35.47
N SER A 135 11.39 10.57 -35.59
CA SER A 135 10.83 11.88 -35.93
C SER A 135 11.21 12.93 -34.87
N THR A 136 11.56 14.13 -35.33
CA THR A 136 11.73 15.31 -34.47
C THR A 136 10.54 16.27 -34.58
N ALA A 137 9.43 15.82 -35.17
CA ALA A 137 8.25 16.63 -35.39
C ALA A 137 7.25 16.55 -34.24
N ASP A 138 6.38 17.55 -34.16
CA ASP A 138 5.48 17.75 -33.03
C ASP A 138 4.06 17.22 -33.31
N VAL A 139 3.35 16.88 -32.23
CA VAL A 139 1.88 16.76 -32.23
C VAL A 139 1.30 17.94 -31.46
N VAL A 140 0.52 18.78 -32.12
CA VAL A 140 -0.03 20.02 -31.55
C VAL A 140 -1.54 20.08 -31.71
N ASN A 141 -2.26 20.20 -30.60
CA ASN A 141 -3.68 20.50 -30.56
C ASN A 141 -3.94 21.93 -30.10
N LEU A 142 -4.45 22.76 -31.01
CA LEU A 142 -4.98 24.10 -30.73
C LEU A 142 -6.51 24.16 -30.86
N GLY A 143 -7.13 23.09 -31.40
CA GLY A 143 -8.56 23.01 -31.69
C GLY A 143 -9.34 22.16 -30.69
N LYS A 144 -10.33 21.41 -31.18
CA LYS A 144 -11.16 20.52 -30.37
C LYS A 144 -11.02 19.07 -30.82
N ILE A 145 -10.69 18.18 -29.88
CA ILE A 145 -10.69 16.73 -30.07
C ILE A 145 -11.74 16.14 -29.13
N SER A 146 -12.63 15.31 -29.67
CA SER A 146 -13.66 14.63 -28.89
C SER A 146 -13.78 13.16 -29.27
N SER A 147 -13.79 12.29 -28.26
CA SER A 147 -13.90 10.83 -28.39
C SER A 147 -15.02 10.35 -27.47
N SER A 148 -16.22 10.16 -28.03
CA SER A 148 -17.45 9.98 -27.23
C SER A 148 -17.55 8.62 -26.53
N GLY A 149 -16.94 7.58 -27.11
CA GLY A 149 -16.93 6.21 -26.58
C GLY A 149 -15.55 5.57 -26.52
N GLY A 150 -14.48 6.36 -26.70
CA GLY A 150 -13.11 5.84 -26.74
C GLY A 150 -12.10 6.84 -26.17
N ASP A 151 -10.84 6.59 -26.49
CA ASP A 151 -9.71 7.33 -25.93
C ASP A 151 -9.18 8.41 -26.90
N VAL A 152 -8.26 9.24 -26.43
CA VAL A 152 -7.46 10.18 -27.23
C VAL A 152 -5.99 9.98 -26.89
N PHE A 153 -5.15 9.73 -27.90
CA PHE A 153 -3.70 9.59 -27.76
C PHE A 153 -2.97 10.58 -28.66
N LEU A 154 -2.09 11.38 -28.07
CA LEU A 154 -1.18 12.27 -28.78
C LEU A 154 0.25 11.81 -28.51
N ILE A 155 0.96 11.34 -29.54
CA ILE A 155 2.27 10.67 -29.38
C ILE A 155 3.32 11.35 -30.26
N SER A 156 4.43 11.78 -29.68
CA SER A 156 5.59 12.29 -30.45
C SER A 156 6.88 11.79 -29.83
N ALA A 157 7.97 11.70 -30.61
CA ALA A 157 9.29 11.57 -30.01
C ALA A 157 9.84 12.90 -29.49
N SER A 158 9.42 14.05 -30.03
CA SER A 158 9.97 15.35 -29.65
C SER A 158 9.06 16.10 -28.69
N LYS A 159 7.85 16.46 -29.14
CA LYS A 159 6.97 17.34 -28.38
C LYS A 159 5.49 17.07 -28.65
N VAL A 160 4.71 17.08 -27.57
CA VAL A 160 3.25 17.10 -27.59
C VAL A 160 2.75 18.38 -26.94
N THR A 161 1.84 19.09 -27.57
CA THR A 161 1.23 20.32 -27.02
C THR A 161 -0.29 20.27 -27.13
N ASN A 162 -0.97 20.46 -26.01
CA ASN A 162 -2.40 20.74 -25.97
C ASN A 162 -2.64 22.17 -25.45
N ALA A 163 -3.06 23.06 -26.33
CA ALA A 163 -3.58 24.39 -25.99
C ALA A 163 -5.08 24.53 -26.32
N GLY A 164 -5.68 23.49 -26.91
CA GLY A 164 -7.10 23.41 -27.24
C GLY A 164 -7.91 22.66 -26.18
N THR A 165 -8.90 21.87 -26.64
CA THR A 165 -9.72 21.00 -25.78
C THR A 165 -9.59 19.55 -26.22
N ILE A 166 -9.45 18.65 -25.24
CA ILE A 166 -9.56 17.20 -25.39
C ILE A 166 -10.71 16.72 -24.48
N ASP A 167 -11.67 16.02 -25.06
CA ASP A 167 -12.88 15.53 -24.38
C ASP A 167 -13.10 14.03 -24.65
N ALA A 168 -12.77 13.18 -23.68
CA ALA A 168 -12.86 11.72 -23.72
C ALA A 168 -13.58 11.18 -22.47
N PRO A 169 -14.84 11.56 -22.22
CA PRO A 169 -15.50 11.43 -20.90
C PRO A 169 -15.68 9.98 -20.42
N ASN A 170 -15.61 9.01 -21.35
CA ASN A 170 -15.75 7.58 -21.05
C ASN A 170 -14.44 6.79 -21.25
N GLY A 171 -13.34 7.46 -21.60
CA GLY A 171 -12.07 6.82 -21.96
C GLY A 171 -10.87 7.57 -21.38
N ASN A 172 -9.71 7.32 -21.97
CA ASN A 172 -8.44 7.92 -21.56
C ASN A 172 -8.07 9.11 -22.45
N ALA A 173 -7.36 10.09 -21.90
CA ALA A 173 -6.66 11.11 -22.67
C ALA A 173 -5.17 11.06 -22.31
N GLU A 174 -4.34 10.58 -23.23
CA GLU A 174 -2.92 10.32 -22.95
C GLU A 174 -2.01 11.09 -23.92
N LEU A 175 -1.12 11.91 -23.37
CA LEU A 175 -0.22 12.81 -24.11
C LEU A 175 1.22 12.40 -23.81
N VAL A 176 1.94 11.90 -24.83
CA VAL A 176 3.17 11.14 -24.61
C VAL A 176 4.32 11.60 -25.50
N ALA A 177 5.47 11.84 -24.87
CA ALA A 177 6.75 12.08 -25.52
C ALA A 177 7.74 10.92 -25.26
N GLY A 178 8.20 10.23 -26.32
CA GLY A 178 9.17 9.13 -26.22
C GLY A 178 9.60 8.57 -27.59
N ARG A 179 10.78 7.93 -27.67
CA ARG A 179 11.31 7.34 -28.93
C ARG A 179 10.62 6.02 -29.29
N GLN A 180 10.24 5.27 -28.26
CA GLN A 180 9.47 4.05 -28.38
C GLN A 180 8.38 4.06 -27.34
N VAL A 181 7.14 3.87 -27.79
CA VAL A 181 5.94 3.96 -26.99
C VAL A 181 5.10 2.71 -27.23
N ARG A 182 4.59 2.09 -26.17
CA ARG A 182 3.65 0.98 -26.25
C ARG A 182 2.26 1.41 -25.88
N LEU A 183 1.29 1.02 -26.71
CA LEU A 183 -0.13 1.25 -26.50
C LEU A 183 -0.84 -0.07 -26.23
N PHE A 184 -1.49 -0.18 -25.07
CA PHE A 184 -2.33 -1.29 -24.68
C PHE A 184 -3.80 -0.95 -24.91
N ASP A 185 -4.64 -1.97 -25.07
CA ASP A 185 -6.09 -1.82 -25.08
C ASP A 185 -6.64 -2.20 -23.70
N GLY A 186 -7.33 -1.28 -23.02
CA GLY A 186 -7.81 -1.54 -21.67
C GLY A 186 -8.60 -0.42 -21.00
N ASN A 187 -8.84 -0.59 -19.69
CA ASN A 187 -9.58 0.36 -18.85
C ASN A 187 -8.70 1.02 -17.77
N PHE A 188 -7.38 0.87 -17.88
CA PHE A 188 -6.36 1.45 -16.99
C PHE A 188 -5.43 2.35 -17.82
N GLN A 189 -4.28 2.80 -17.31
CA GLN A 189 -3.25 3.49 -18.10
C GLN A 189 -2.87 2.65 -19.34
N GLN A 190 -3.00 3.22 -20.54
CA GLN A 190 -2.83 2.47 -21.79
C GLN A 190 -1.49 2.71 -22.47
N VAL A 191 -0.80 3.80 -22.18
CA VAL A 191 0.50 4.12 -22.79
C VAL A 191 1.64 3.97 -21.81
N PHE A 192 2.74 3.40 -22.30
CA PHE A 192 4.01 3.30 -21.60
C PHE A 192 5.15 3.69 -22.54
N VAL A 193 6.08 4.52 -22.07
CA VAL A 193 7.31 4.83 -22.79
C VAL A 193 8.39 3.78 -22.48
N ASP A 194 8.80 3.03 -23.50
CA ASP A 194 9.89 2.04 -23.38
C ASP A 194 11.27 2.67 -23.46
N MET A 195 11.37 3.76 -24.22
CA MET A 195 12.62 4.47 -24.48
C MET A 195 12.34 5.96 -24.49
N GLY A 196 12.87 6.66 -23.49
CA GLY A 196 12.77 8.10 -23.39
C GLY A 196 13.45 8.83 -24.54
N SER A 197 13.02 10.07 -24.76
CA SER A 197 13.55 10.95 -25.81
C SER A 197 14.14 12.25 -25.26
N GLY A 198 13.91 12.56 -23.99
CA GLY A 198 14.09 13.92 -23.47
C GLY A 198 13.04 14.91 -23.97
N GLY A 199 11.94 14.41 -24.54
CA GLY A 199 10.89 15.21 -25.15
C GLY A 199 10.07 16.03 -24.16
N THR A 200 9.15 16.84 -24.67
CA THR A 200 8.34 17.73 -23.83
C THR A 200 6.85 17.52 -24.07
N VAL A 201 6.08 17.43 -22.98
CA VAL A 201 4.62 17.51 -23.07
C VAL A 201 4.15 18.78 -22.38
N THR A 202 3.37 19.60 -23.10
CA THR A 202 2.81 20.84 -22.56
C THR A 202 1.29 20.81 -22.66
N ASN A 203 0.62 21.00 -21.52
CA ASN A 203 -0.82 21.22 -21.47
C ASN A 203 -1.13 22.60 -20.91
N SER A 204 -1.57 23.52 -21.78
CA SER A 204 -2.15 24.82 -21.43
C SER A 204 -3.65 24.90 -21.74
N GLY A 205 -4.20 23.89 -22.42
CA GLY A 205 -5.62 23.73 -22.72
C GLY A 205 -6.38 22.92 -21.67
N THR A 206 -7.59 22.50 -22.03
CA THR A 206 -8.44 21.65 -21.18
C THR A 206 -8.38 20.19 -21.62
N VAL A 207 -8.29 19.28 -20.64
CA VAL A 207 -8.42 17.84 -20.83
C VAL A 207 -9.46 17.31 -19.87
N GLN A 208 -10.51 16.69 -20.42
CA GLN A 208 -11.54 16.00 -19.66
C GLN A 208 -11.59 14.54 -20.09
N ALA A 209 -11.41 13.62 -19.14
CA ALA A 209 -11.41 12.18 -19.41
C ALA A 209 -11.78 11.38 -18.15
N ALA A 210 -11.90 10.05 -18.25
CA ALA A 210 -11.95 9.20 -17.06
C ALA A 210 -10.55 9.07 -16.44
N ILE A 211 -9.57 8.86 -17.32
CA ILE A 211 -8.14 8.75 -17.00
C ILE A 211 -7.39 9.77 -17.84
N ILE A 212 -6.47 10.50 -17.21
CA ILE A 212 -5.54 11.40 -17.89
C ILE A 212 -4.12 10.92 -17.61
N ASP A 213 -3.34 10.67 -18.65
CA ASP A 213 -1.92 10.38 -18.54
C ASP A 213 -1.11 11.40 -19.35
N VAL A 214 -0.07 11.95 -18.73
CA VAL A 214 0.86 12.86 -19.37
C VAL A 214 2.25 12.31 -19.09
N GLN A 215 2.92 11.79 -20.11
CA GLN A 215 4.19 11.11 -19.97
C GLN A 215 5.28 11.75 -20.84
N ALA A 216 6.41 12.10 -20.25
CA ALA A 216 7.58 12.61 -20.97
C ALA A 216 8.86 11.99 -20.39
N ALA A 217 9.15 10.75 -20.75
CA ALA A 217 10.29 10.02 -20.18
C ALA A 217 11.63 10.71 -20.52
N ASP A 218 12.45 10.90 -19.49
CA ASP A 218 13.70 11.70 -19.51
C ASP A 218 13.49 13.19 -19.86
N GLY A 219 12.23 13.63 -19.90
CA GLY A 219 11.80 14.87 -20.53
C GLY A 219 11.21 15.91 -19.57
N ASN A 220 10.40 16.81 -20.11
CA ASN A 220 9.74 17.85 -19.31
C ASN A 220 8.23 17.79 -19.50
N ILE A 221 7.50 17.81 -18.39
CA ILE A 221 6.06 18.02 -18.35
C ILE A 221 5.79 19.42 -17.87
N PHE A 222 5.14 20.20 -18.71
CA PHE A 222 4.60 21.51 -18.38
C PHE A 222 3.08 21.38 -18.32
N ALA A 223 2.56 21.03 -17.16
CA ALA A 223 1.14 21.13 -16.85
C ALA A 223 0.79 22.60 -16.48
N LEU A 224 1.30 23.54 -17.28
CA LEU A 224 1.17 24.98 -17.07
C LEU A 224 -0.26 25.40 -17.37
N ALA A 225 -1.13 25.24 -16.38
CA ALA A 225 -2.39 25.93 -16.37
C ALA A 225 -2.14 27.39 -16.02
N GLY A 226 -2.05 28.24 -17.04
CA GLY A 226 -2.65 29.56 -16.89
C GLY A 226 -4.13 29.37 -16.52
N HIS A 227 -4.71 30.32 -15.79
CA HIS A 227 -6.05 30.36 -15.17
C HIS A 227 -7.29 29.87 -15.99
N SER A 228 -7.12 29.20 -17.14
CA SER A 228 -8.12 28.65 -18.06
C SER A 228 -7.90 27.20 -18.54
N GLY A 229 -6.81 26.51 -18.21
CA GLY A 229 -6.55 25.12 -18.64
C GLY A 229 -6.67 24.11 -17.49
N ALA A 230 -7.58 23.13 -17.55
CA ALA A 230 -7.80 22.19 -16.44
C ALA A 230 -7.59 20.72 -16.88
N LEU A 231 -6.98 19.92 -16.00
CA LEU A 231 -6.99 18.46 -16.08
C LEU A 231 -8.10 17.94 -15.18
N ARG A 232 -9.12 17.32 -15.78
CA ARG A 232 -10.32 16.83 -15.06
C ARG A 232 -10.55 15.36 -15.36
N ALA A 233 -10.10 14.49 -14.45
CA ALA A 233 -10.36 13.06 -14.47
C ALA A 233 -11.62 12.75 -13.67
N THR A 234 -12.67 12.25 -14.33
CA THR A 234 -13.91 11.78 -13.69
C THR A 234 -14.15 10.32 -14.06
N GLY A 235 -13.94 9.44 -13.10
CA GLY A 235 -14.10 8.00 -13.27
C GLY A 235 -15.49 7.59 -13.75
N THR A 236 -15.59 6.36 -14.23
CA THR A 236 -16.81 5.69 -14.68
C THR A 236 -17.10 4.49 -13.78
N ALA A 237 -18.14 3.70 -14.06
CA ALA A 237 -18.40 2.46 -13.34
C ALA A 237 -17.26 1.43 -13.44
N THR A 238 -16.36 1.56 -14.42
CA THR A 238 -15.28 0.60 -14.70
C THR A 238 -13.89 1.24 -14.70
N ARG A 239 -13.76 2.53 -14.37
CA ARG A 239 -12.50 3.29 -14.35
C ARG A 239 -12.52 4.26 -13.19
N ASP A 240 -11.51 4.24 -12.33
CA ASP A 240 -11.37 5.27 -11.30
C ASP A 240 -10.92 6.59 -11.92
N GLY A 241 -11.24 7.71 -11.25
CA GLY A 241 -10.77 9.02 -11.68
C GLY A 241 -9.30 9.17 -11.35
N HIS A 242 -8.43 9.24 -12.36
CA HIS A 242 -6.98 9.25 -12.13
C HIS A 242 -6.25 10.17 -13.10
N VAL A 243 -5.31 10.95 -12.57
CA VAL A 243 -4.36 11.76 -13.33
C VAL A 243 -2.93 11.30 -13.04
N TRP A 244 -2.16 11.02 -14.08
CA TRP A 244 -0.73 10.75 -14.02
C TRP A 244 0.06 11.87 -14.72
N LEU A 245 1.07 12.41 -14.03
CA LEU A 245 2.07 13.30 -14.60
C LEU A 245 3.45 12.66 -14.40
N VAL A 246 3.97 11.97 -15.41
CA VAL A 246 5.12 11.08 -15.29
C VAL A 246 6.28 11.49 -16.19
N ALA A 247 7.36 11.97 -15.59
CA ALA A 247 8.60 12.34 -16.27
C ALA A 247 9.78 11.42 -15.89
N ASN A 248 9.52 10.28 -15.26
CA ASN A 248 10.54 9.27 -14.97
C ASN A 248 10.86 8.40 -16.21
N THR A 249 11.92 7.62 -16.13
CA THR A 249 12.30 6.62 -17.13
C THR A 249 12.49 5.27 -16.46
N THR A 250 12.54 4.18 -17.24
CA THR A 250 12.87 2.85 -16.71
C THR A 250 14.20 2.37 -17.27
N VAL A 251 15.18 2.15 -16.40
CA VAL A 251 16.50 1.62 -16.77
C VAL A 251 16.65 0.26 -16.11
N ASN A 252 16.83 -0.80 -16.89
CA ASN A 252 16.98 -2.18 -16.41
C ASN A 252 15.87 -2.64 -15.44
N GLY A 253 14.63 -2.20 -15.67
CA GLY A 253 13.48 -2.52 -14.82
C GLY A 253 13.37 -1.68 -13.54
N VAL A 254 14.26 -0.70 -13.33
CA VAL A 254 14.22 0.25 -12.21
C VAL A 254 13.70 1.60 -12.72
N VAL A 255 12.71 2.17 -12.01
CA VAL A 255 12.23 3.52 -12.27
C VAL A 255 13.27 4.53 -11.80
N VAL A 256 13.70 5.40 -12.71
CA VAL A 256 14.68 6.46 -12.47
C VAL A 256 14.01 7.81 -12.67
N ASN A 257 14.07 8.65 -11.64
CA ASN A 257 13.56 10.01 -11.71
C ASN A 257 14.53 10.90 -12.51
N SER A 258 14.28 11.02 -13.81
CA SER A 258 15.20 11.70 -14.74
C SER A 258 14.66 13.02 -15.33
N GLY A 259 13.34 13.12 -15.58
CA GLY A 259 12.69 14.30 -16.15
C GLY A 259 11.96 15.19 -15.14
N ASN A 260 11.41 16.31 -15.57
CA ASN A 260 10.82 17.32 -14.67
C ASN A 260 9.31 17.43 -14.83
N VAL A 261 8.59 17.61 -13.73
CA VAL A 261 7.15 17.95 -13.71
C VAL A 261 6.97 19.35 -13.14
N ASP A 262 6.49 20.28 -13.97
CA ASP A 262 6.08 21.62 -13.56
C ASP A 262 4.56 21.76 -13.64
N ALA A 263 3.92 21.74 -12.47
CA ALA A 263 2.48 21.90 -12.26
C ALA A 263 2.16 23.19 -11.50
N ARG A 264 3.07 24.17 -11.48
CA ARG A 264 2.81 25.44 -10.78
C ARG A 264 1.60 26.15 -11.38
N GLY A 265 0.67 26.55 -10.53
CA GLY A 265 -0.61 27.16 -10.95
C GLY A 265 -1.61 26.19 -11.58
N ALA A 266 -1.30 24.90 -11.70
CA ALA A 266 -2.14 23.91 -12.36
C ALA A 266 -3.50 23.73 -11.68
N GLN A 267 -4.58 23.62 -12.46
CA GLN A 267 -5.89 23.15 -11.96
C GLN A 267 -6.05 21.66 -12.28
N ILE A 268 -6.05 20.83 -11.25
CA ILE A 268 -6.09 19.37 -11.39
C ILE A 268 -7.19 18.81 -10.49
N SER A 269 -8.11 18.05 -11.06
CA SER A 269 -9.11 17.31 -10.28
C SER A 269 -9.23 15.87 -10.74
N ALA A 270 -9.23 14.95 -9.78
CA ALA A 270 -9.49 13.53 -9.96
C ALA A 270 -10.64 13.11 -9.05
N ARG A 271 -11.68 12.48 -9.61
CA ARG A 271 -12.89 12.06 -8.87
C ARG A 271 -13.40 10.74 -9.41
N ASN A 272 -13.79 9.82 -8.53
CA ASN A 272 -14.52 8.62 -8.93
C ASN A 272 -15.98 8.94 -9.30
N ALA A 273 -16.62 8.01 -10.03
CA ALA A 273 -18.00 8.15 -10.47
C ALA A 273 -19.01 8.35 -9.31
N ASP A 274 -18.72 7.74 -8.16
CA ASP A 274 -19.51 7.82 -6.93
C ASP A 274 -19.24 9.10 -6.10
N GLY A 275 -18.27 9.91 -6.50
CA GLY A 275 -17.87 11.13 -5.81
C GLY A 275 -16.89 10.93 -4.64
N SER A 276 -16.40 9.71 -4.37
CA SER A 276 -15.46 9.39 -3.27
C SER A 276 -14.06 10.05 -3.41
N GLY A 277 -13.81 10.70 -4.55
CA GLY A 277 -12.57 11.38 -4.91
C GLY A 277 -11.55 10.42 -5.52
N GLY A 278 -10.76 10.89 -6.50
CA GLY A 278 -9.83 10.09 -7.29
C GLY A 278 -8.37 10.26 -6.87
N THR A 279 -7.45 9.80 -7.70
CA THR A 279 -6.00 9.81 -7.42
C THR A 279 -5.24 10.73 -8.36
N LEU A 280 -4.19 11.36 -7.85
CA LEU A 280 -3.20 12.11 -8.63
C LEU A 280 -1.81 11.58 -8.31
N ASP A 281 -1.08 11.13 -9.34
CA ASP A 281 0.33 10.75 -9.22
C ASP A 281 1.20 11.73 -10.03
N MET A 282 2.26 12.23 -9.40
CA MET A 282 3.28 13.06 -10.03
C MET A 282 4.64 12.43 -9.80
N SER A 283 5.41 12.16 -10.85
CA SER A 283 6.73 11.56 -10.73
C SER A 283 7.75 12.21 -11.67
N GLY A 284 8.91 12.56 -11.14
CA GLY A 284 10.05 13.09 -11.91
C GLY A 284 11.24 13.38 -11.01
N LYS A 285 12.38 13.79 -11.57
CA LYS A 285 13.53 14.33 -10.84
C LYS A 285 13.13 15.54 -10.01
N ASP A 286 12.60 16.57 -10.68
CA ASP A 286 12.05 17.76 -10.03
C ASP A 286 10.52 17.76 -10.19
N VAL A 287 9.79 17.91 -9.09
CA VAL A 287 8.33 18.07 -9.11
C VAL A 287 7.96 19.40 -8.45
N LYS A 288 7.46 20.36 -9.24
CA LYS A 288 7.14 21.72 -8.80
C LYS A 288 5.64 21.96 -8.81
N VAL A 289 5.06 22.18 -7.64
CA VAL A 289 3.60 22.24 -7.45
C VAL A 289 3.08 23.56 -6.88
N GLY A 290 3.98 24.51 -6.58
CA GLY A 290 3.62 25.79 -5.99
C GLY A 290 2.50 26.53 -6.73
N GLY A 291 1.40 26.80 -6.03
CA GLY A 291 0.22 27.50 -6.53
C GLY A 291 -0.80 26.62 -7.26
N ALA A 292 -0.61 25.30 -7.34
CA ALA A 292 -1.60 24.40 -7.93
C ALA A 292 -2.90 24.34 -7.10
N ASP A 293 -4.04 24.16 -7.77
CA ASP A 293 -5.33 23.80 -7.16
C ASP A 293 -5.60 22.32 -7.43
N VAL A 294 -5.27 21.48 -6.46
CA VAL A 294 -5.46 20.02 -6.53
C VAL A 294 -6.71 19.60 -5.76
N ARG A 295 -7.61 18.89 -6.45
CA ARG A 295 -8.79 18.25 -5.86
C ARG A 295 -8.81 16.76 -6.18
N ALA A 296 -8.25 15.97 -5.27
CA ALA A 296 -8.19 14.52 -5.30
C ALA A 296 -8.41 13.96 -3.88
N LYS A 297 -8.65 12.65 -3.75
CA LYS A 297 -8.67 11.96 -2.47
C LYS A 297 -7.27 11.57 -2.02
N ALA A 298 -6.45 11.13 -2.97
CA ALA A 298 -5.04 10.79 -2.78
C ALA A 298 -4.17 11.59 -3.75
N TRP A 299 -3.07 12.12 -3.26
CA TRP A 299 -2.06 12.80 -4.06
C TRP A 299 -0.68 12.27 -3.71
N ASN A 300 -0.07 11.55 -4.64
CA ASN A 300 1.26 11.00 -4.48
C ASN A 300 2.26 11.81 -5.32
N ILE A 301 3.39 12.15 -4.70
CA ILE A 301 4.48 12.88 -5.31
C ILE A 301 5.73 12.01 -5.16
N THR A 302 6.37 11.68 -6.27
CA THR A 302 7.67 11.01 -6.29
C THR A 302 8.69 11.94 -6.94
N ALA A 303 9.71 12.32 -6.17
CA ALA A 303 10.74 13.26 -6.60
C ALA A 303 12.14 12.65 -6.40
N GLY A 304 13.16 13.24 -7.03
CA GLY A 304 14.56 12.98 -6.66
C GLY A 304 14.79 13.46 -5.23
N ASP A 305 14.88 14.78 -5.06
CA ASP A 305 14.75 15.47 -3.78
C ASP A 305 13.45 16.28 -3.75
N PHE A 306 12.94 16.61 -2.57
CA PHE A 306 11.73 17.42 -2.44
C PHE A 306 11.86 18.56 -1.44
N THR A 307 11.59 19.79 -1.90
CA THR A 307 11.59 20.99 -1.05
C THR A 307 10.19 21.62 -0.99
N ALA A 308 9.63 21.72 0.21
CA ALA A 308 8.42 22.48 0.48
C ALA A 308 8.76 23.93 0.85
N ASP A 309 9.03 24.74 -0.18
CA ASP A 309 9.13 26.20 -0.08
C ASP A 309 7.75 26.85 0.20
N VAL A 310 7.68 28.18 0.30
CA VAL A 310 6.43 28.88 0.67
C VAL A 310 5.25 28.56 -0.29
N PRO A 311 5.39 28.68 -1.63
CA PRO A 311 4.32 28.31 -2.55
C PRO A 311 3.92 26.82 -2.45
N THR A 312 4.89 25.93 -2.31
CA THR A 312 4.65 24.49 -2.22
C THR A 312 3.94 24.13 -0.92
N ALA A 313 4.42 24.61 0.22
CA ALA A 313 3.82 24.36 1.52
C ALA A 313 2.36 24.85 1.61
N ASN A 314 2.05 26.02 1.02
CA ASN A 314 0.69 26.52 0.92
C ASN A 314 -0.21 25.60 0.06
N THR A 315 0.33 25.08 -1.04
CA THR A 315 -0.38 24.15 -1.94
C THR A 315 -0.71 22.84 -1.23
N LEU A 316 0.26 22.26 -0.53
CA LEU A 316 0.07 21.04 0.27
C LEU A 316 -0.99 21.27 1.36
N GLY A 317 -0.87 22.36 2.12
CA GLY A 317 -1.82 22.70 3.19
C GLY A 317 -3.25 22.91 2.70
N ALA A 318 -3.43 23.57 1.56
CA ALA A 318 -4.74 23.76 0.93
C ALA A 318 -5.34 22.43 0.45
N SER A 319 -4.54 21.58 -0.21
CA SER A 319 -4.98 20.29 -0.73
C SER A 319 -5.37 19.32 0.41
N LEU A 320 -4.56 19.28 1.48
CA LEU A 320 -4.87 18.55 2.71
C LEU A 320 -6.19 19.01 3.33
N SER A 321 -6.39 20.33 3.42
CA SER A 321 -7.62 20.94 3.96
C SER A 321 -8.85 20.63 3.11
N ASN A 322 -8.66 20.40 1.81
CA ASN A 322 -9.71 20.00 0.86
C ASN A 322 -10.01 18.48 0.88
N GLY A 323 -9.32 17.70 1.73
CA GLY A 323 -9.60 16.27 1.91
C GLY A 323 -8.62 15.32 1.20
N ALA A 324 -7.59 15.84 0.54
CA ALA A 324 -6.56 15.01 -0.10
C ALA A 324 -5.56 14.52 0.95
N SER A 325 -5.36 13.22 1.10
CA SER A 325 -4.17 12.71 1.81
C SER A 325 -2.98 12.73 0.85
N ILE A 326 -1.83 13.21 1.34
CA ILE A 326 -0.65 13.45 0.51
C ILE A 326 0.47 12.52 0.95
N SER A 327 1.09 11.84 -0.02
CA SER A 327 2.31 11.06 0.16
C SER A 327 3.42 11.65 -0.70
N VAL A 328 4.55 12.01 -0.09
CA VAL A 328 5.74 12.46 -0.79
C VAL A 328 6.84 11.41 -0.59
N LEU A 329 7.38 10.91 -1.69
CA LEU A 329 8.52 10.01 -1.71
C LEU A 329 9.69 10.70 -2.44
N ALA A 330 10.77 10.99 -1.72
CA ALA A 330 12.03 11.43 -2.31
C ALA A 330 12.97 10.24 -2.40
N ASN A 331 13.16 9.68 -3.59
CA ASN A 331 13.90 8.42 -3.80
C ASN A 331 15.21 8.57 -4.58
N GLY A 332 15.70 9.80 -4.72
CA GLY A 332 16.92 10.09 -5.49
C GLY A 332 16.69 10.04 -7.00
N ALA A 333 17.58 10.71 -7.74
CA ALA A 333 17.49 10.82 -9.20
C ALA A 333 18.29 9.74 -9.93
N ASP A 334 19.20 9.06 -9.24
CA ASP A 334 20.17 8.12 -9.82
C ASP A 334 19.69 6.67 -9.92
N GLY A 335 18.45 6.38 -9.51
CA GLY A 335 17.90 5.02 -9.46
C GLY A 335 18.53 4.14 -8.37
N LYS A 336 19.33 4.72 -7.46
CA LYS A 336 19.97 4.02 -6.34
C LYS A 336 19.27 4.28 -5.01
N LEU A 337 18.06 4.84 -5.04
CA LEU A 337 17.13 4.87 -3.91
C LEU A 337 17.75 5.49 -2.64
N GLY A 338 18.52 6.56 -2.80
CA GLY A 338 19.17 7.29 -1.70
C GLY A 338 20.43 6.65 -1.09
N ALA A 339 20.95 5.57 -1.66
CA ALA A 339 22.23 4.98 -1.24
C ALA A 339 23.46 5.90 -1.48
N THR A 340 23.30 6.99 -2.21
CA THR A 340 24.36 7.95 -2.58
C THR A 340 24.21 9.32 -1.89
N GLY A 341 23.27 9.47 -0.96
CA GLY A 341 22.97 10.73 -0.27
C GLY A 341 22.01 11.66 -1.02
N GLU A 342 21.39 11.19 -2.12
CA GLU A 342 20.21 11.83 -2.73
C GLU A 342 18.92 11.30 -2.06
N GLY A 343 17.76 11.90 -2.34
CA GLY A 343 16.48 11.46 -1.75
C GLY A 343 16.11 12.18 -0.47
N ASP A 344 16.52 13.44 -0.34
CA ASP A 344 16.26 14.25 0.84
C ASP A 344 14.91 14.99 0.72
N ILE A 345 14.26 15.21 1.87
CA ILE A 345 13.07 16.07 2.00
C ILE A 345 13.38 17.27 2.90
N ALA A 346 13.13 18.48 2.40
CA ALA A 346 13.27 19.72 3.14
C ALA A 346 11.94 20.48 3.27
N ILE A 347 11.47 20.71 4.50
CA ILE A 347 10.31 21.54 4.81
C ILE A 347 10.78 22.92 5.25
N GLU A 348 10.84 23.85 4.30
CA GLU A 348 11.35 25.20 4.53
C GLU A 348 10.28 26.20 4.97
N ALA A 349 9.00 25.90 4.68
CA ALA A 349 7.87 26.73 5.04
C ALA A 349 6.78 25.94 5.78
N SER A 350 5.88 26.67 6.45
CA SER A 350 4.84 26.04 7.26
C SER A 350 3.75 25.36 6.42
N VAL A 351 3.44 24.11 6.74
CA VAL A 351 2.30 23.34 6.18
C VAL A 351 1.25 23.21 7.27
N ARG A 352 0.07 23.83 7.09
CA ARG A 352 -1.02 23.78 8.07
C ARG A 352 -2.33 23.38 7.40
N TRP A 353 -3.08 22.49 8.04
CA TRP A 353 -4.36 22.04 7.53
C TRP A 353 -5.37 21.67 8.62
N HIS A 354 -6.62 21.49 8.21
CA HIS A 354 -7.71 20.98 9.04
C HIS A 354 -8.31 19.70 8.44
N GLY A 355 -9.08 18.96 9.24
CA GLY A 355 -9.72 17.73 8.79
C GLY A 355 -8.88 16.46 8.98
N ALA A 356 -9.31 15.39 8.35
CA ALA A 356 -8.83 14.03 8.58
C ALA A 356 -7.70 13.58 7.63
N SER A 357 -7.33 14.39 6.65
CA SER A 357 -6.28 14.06 5.69
C SER A 357 -4.92 13.91 6.36
N SER A 358 -4.15 12.92 5.95
CA SER A 358 -2.81 12.68 6.48
C SER A 358 -1.72 13.13 5.51
N LEU A 359 -0.56 13.46 6.05
CA LEU A 359 0.65 13.80 5.30
C LEU A 359 1.74 12.77 5.62
N THR A 360 2.26 12.13 4.59
CA THR A 360 3.41 11.22 4.68
C THR A 360 4.57 11.81 3.89
N LEU A 361 5.74 11.89 4.52
CA LEU A 361 6.98 12.37 3.93
C LEU A 361 8.05 11.29 4.10
N ASP A 362 8.34 10.58 3.02
CA ASP A 362 9.27 9.46 2.98
C ASP A 362 10.53 9.85 2.21
N ALA A 363 11.58 10.20 2.96
CA ALA A 363 12.90 10.47 2.43
C ALA A 363 13.69 9.16 2.36
N ALA A 364 14.29 8.88 1.20
CA ALA A 364 15.22 7.77 1.05
C ALA A 364 16.51 7.97 1.84
N HIS A 365 16.87 9.21 2.13
CA HIS A 365 18.00 9.54 2.98
C HIS A 365 17.55 10.38 4.19
N SER A 366 17.51 11.70 4.12
CA SER A 366 17.26 12.56 5.30
C SER A 366 16.06 13.50 5.15
N LEU A 367 15.43 13.84 6.28
CA LEU A 367 14.31 14.79 6.35
C LEU A 367 14.65 15.94 7.31
N THR A 368 14.49 17.18 6.83
CA THR A 368 14.73 18.39 7.62
C THR A 368 13.51 19.31 7.68
N ILE A 369 13.20 19.84 8.87
CA ILE A 369 12.21 20.90 9.08
C ILE A 369 12.96 22.16 9.52
N ALA A 370 12.83 23.24 8.76
CA ALA A 370 13.56 24.48 8.98
C ALA A 370 13.13 25.23 10.27
N PRO A 371 13.98 26.09 10.86
CA PRO A 371 13.70 26.76 12.14
C PRO A 371 12.41 27.56 12.24
N GLN A 372 11.93 28.12 11.12
CA GLN A 372 10.70 28.93 11.07
C GLN A 372 9.51 28.15 10.48
N ALA A 373 9.72 26.89 10.10
CA ALA A 373 8.67 26.04 9.57
C ALA A 373 7.82 25.44 10.69
N THR A 374 6.53 25.31 10.44
CA THR A 374 5.60 24.60 11.32
C THR A 374 4.76 23.63 10.50
N ILE A 375 4.73 22.38 10.91
CA ILE A 375 3.76 21.40 10.41
C ILE A 375 2.65 21.26 11.46
N ALA A 376 1.39 21.50 11.09
CA ALA A 376 0.28 21.45 12.04
C ALA A 376 -1.04 20.93 11.46
N ASN A 377 -1.73 20.09 12.23
CA ASN A 377 -3.09 19.63 11.95
C ASN A 377 -4.06 20.04 13.09
N ARG A 378 -5.32 20.32 12.74
CA ARG A 378 -6.39 20.64 13.70
C ARG A 378 -7.61 19.72 13.60
N GLY A 379 -7.43 18.51 13.11
CA GLY A 379 -8.50 17.52 12.91
C GLY A 379 -8.07 16.14 13.42
N THR A 380 -8.15 15.13 12.58
CA THR A 380 -7.76 13.74 12.92
C THR A 380 -6.65 13.22 12.00
N GLY A 381 -6.03 14.10 11.22
CA GLY A 381 -4.97 13.75 10.28
C GLY A 381 -3.68 13.38 10.99
N SER A 382 -3.04 12.33 10.50
CA SER A 382 -1.74 11.88 10.99
C SER A 382 -0.59 12.47 10.18
N LEU A 383 0.60 12.48 10.76
CA LEU A 383 1.85 12.85 10.11
C LEU A 383 2.87 11.73 10.25
N THR A 384 3.42 11.31 9.12
CA THR A 384 4.55 10.38 9.08
C THR A 384 5.75 11.09 8.46
N LEU A 385 6.88 11.06 9.15
CA LEU A 385 8.16 11.61 8.74
C LEU A 385 9.17 10.47 8.74
N SER A 386 9.56 9.98 7.56
CA SER A 386 10.49 8.86 7.44
C SER A 386 11.80 9.34 6.82
N ALA A 387 12.91 8.97 7.44
CA ALA A 387 14.26 8.98 6.88
C ALA A 387 14.72 7.53 6.72
N ASP A 388 15.63 7.27 5.78
CA ASP A 388 16.02 5.92 5.36
C ASP A 388 14.79 5.02 5.04
N THR A 389 13.86 5.55 4.24
CA THR A 389 12.56 4.88 4.02
C THR A 389 12.66 3.51 3.35
N TYR A 390 13.83 3.13 2.84
CA TYR A 390 14.09 1.84 2.21
C TYR A 390 14.88 0.87 3.11
N GLY A 391 15.34 1.32 4.28
CA GLY A 391 16.10 0.50 5.23
C GLY A 391 17.47 0.09 4.68
N PHE A 392 18.20 1.03 4.09
CA PHE A 392 19.55 0.80 3.58
C PHE A 392 20.65 0.98 4.63
N ASP A 393 20.30 1.41 5.85
CA ASP A 393 21.25 1.76 6.90
C ASP A 393 22.23 2.85 6.43
N ASN A 394 21.70 3.87 5.76
CA ASN A 394 22.48 4.89 5.05
C ASN A 394 22.78 6.16 5.88
N GLY A 395 22.47 6.22 7.17
CA GLY A 395 22.66 7.42 7.99
C GLY A 395 21.47 8.38 7.98
N GLY A 396 20.35 7.97 7.38
CA GLY A 396 19.16 8.78 7.22
C GLY A 396 18.70 9.42 8.52
N SER A 397 18.67 10.75 8.54
CA SER A 397 18.44 11.53 9.76
C SER A 397 17.15 12.34 9.69
N LEU A 398 16.48 12.49 10.84
CA LEU A 398 15.30 13.32 11.02
C LEU A 398 15.65 14.57 11.85
N THR A 399 15.78 15.71 11.20
CA THR A 399 16.20 16.97 11.84
C THR A 399 15.03 17.96 11.90
N ASN A 400 14.33 18.01 13.04
CA ASN A 400 13.36 19.07 13.30
C ASN A 400 14.03 20.26 14.00
N GLN A 401 14.20 21.37 13.29
CA GLN A 401 14.62 22.65 13.87
C GLN A 401 13.44 23.60 14.11
N GLY A 402 12.27 23.29 13.54
CA GLY A 402 11.05 24.08 13.60
C GLY A 402 10.06 23.56 14.64
N THR A 403 8.78 23.57 14.26
CA THR A 403 7.66 23.17 15.14
C THR A 403 6.78 22.11 14.50
N ILE A 404 6.42 21.08 15.28
CA ILE A 404 5.34 20.14 14.98
C ILE A 404 4.22 20.42 15.99
N ASP A 405 3.04 20.86 15.51
CA ASP A 405 1.91 21.24 16.37
C ASP A 405 0.70 20.34 16.16
N TRP A 406 0.56 19.35 17.04
CA TRP A 406 -0.59 18.45 17.16
C TRP A 406 -1.49 18.78 18.35
N SER A 407 -1.32 19.95 18.99
CA SER A 407 -2.09 20.34 20.19
C SER A 407 -3.60 20.39 20.01
N ARG A 408 -4.06 20.50 18.76
CA ARG A 408 -5.48 20.54 18.36
C ARG A 408 -5.88 19.39 17.45
N SER A 409 -5.02 18.39 17.30
CA SER A 409 -5.30 17.19 16.51
C SER A 409 -5.61 16.02 17.43
N MET A 410 -6.43 15.08 16.94
CA MET A 410 -6.62 13.75 17.50
C MET A 410 -5.84 12.67 16.73
N GLY A 411 -5.18 13.05 15.63
CA GLY A 411 -4.26 12.18 14.88
C GLY A 411 -2.95 11.95 15.63
N ILE A 412 -2.07 11.17 15.02
CA ILE A 412 -0.76 10.80 15.59
C ILE A 412 0.38 11.34 14.72
N VAL A 413 1.58 11.41 15.30
CA VAL A 413 2.81 11.75 14.59
C VAL A 413 3.84 10.65 14.81
N SER A 414 4.40 10.16 13.72
CA SER A 414 5.50 9.19 13.72
C SER A 414 6.70 9.78 13.00
N GLY A 415 7.81 9.87 13.70
CA GLY A 415 9.13 10.12 13.11
C GLY A 415 9.89 8.80 13.03
N LEU A 416 10.42 8.44 11.88
CA LEU A 416 11.23 7.24 11.67
C LEU A 416 12.58 7.68 11.14
N TYR A 417 13.66 7.17 11.73
CA TYR A 417 15.03 7.49 11.33
C TYR A 417 15.95 6.30 11.55
N ASP A 418 17.03 6.24 10.79
CA ASP A 418 18.02 5.18 10.87
C ASP A 418 18.67 5.14 12.27
N MET A 419 18.91 3.95 12.81
CA MET A 419 19.60 3.77 14.09
C MET A 419 21.05 4.28 14.05
N ASN A 420 21.69 4.28 12.89
CA ASN A 420 23.01 4.88 12.69
C ASN A 420 22.93 6.37 12.27
N GLY A 421 21.72 6.90 12.05
CA GLY A 421 21.43 8.31 11.79
C GLY A 421 21.24 9.13 13.06
N SER A 422 20.57 10.28 12.93
CA SER A 422 20.33 11.21 14.03
C SER A 422 18.92 11.76 14.07
N TYR A 423 18.44 12.07 15.27
CA TYR A 423 17.16 12.71 15.50
C TYR A 423 17.31 14.01 16.30
N THR A 424 16.84 15.12 15.74
CA THR A 424 16.69 16.40 16.44
C THR A 424 15.21 16.70 16.66
N PRO A 425 14.72 16.82 17.91
CA PRO A 425 13.28 16.87 18.19
C PRO A 425 12.60 18.20 17.86
N GLY A 426 13.32 19.32 17.88
CA GLY A 426 12.75 20.66 17.70
C GLY A 426 11.67 20.99 18.74
N THR A 427 10.69 21.81 18.36
CA THR A 427 9.51 22.08 19.19
C THR A 427 8.37 21.14 18.81
N VAL A 428 7.79 20.45 19.80
CA VAL A 428 6.63 19.56 19.59
C VAL A 428 5.52 19.91 20.57
N TYR A 429 4.30 20.11 20.06
CA TYR A 429 3.10 20.29 20.87
C TYR A 429 2.14 19.12 20.67
N THR A 430 1.66 18.55 21.77
CA THR A 430 0.69 17.45 21.78
C THR A 430 -0.64 17.90 22.40
N ASN A 431 -1.72 17.21 22.04
CA ASN A 431 -3.05 17.46 22.56
C ASN A 431 -3.22 16.79 23.93
N VAL A 432 -3.45 17.58 24.97
CA VAL A 432 -3.62 17.11 26.36
C VAL A 432 -4.84 16.20 26.57
N THR A 433 -5.78 16.19 25.62
CA THR A 433 -6.98 15.32 25.65
C THR A 433 -6.83 14.06 24.81
N TRP A 434 -5.74 13.96 24.03
CA TRP A 434 -5.46 12.76 23.25
C TRP A 434 -5.17 11.58 24.17
N HIS A 435 -5.71 10.44 23.80
CA HIS A 435 -5.43 9.15 24.42
C HIS A 435 -5.38 8.10 23.31
N PRO A 436 -4.54 7.07 23.45
CA PRO A 436 -4.43 6.03 22.45
C PRO A 436 -5.75 5.30 22.29
N ALA A 437 -6.14 5.00 21.05
CA ALA A 437 -7.29 4.14 20.82
C ALA A 437 -7.03 2.73 21.39
N PRO A 438 -8.08 2.01 21.83
CA PRO A 438 -7.93 0.66 22.37
C PRO A 438 -7.14 -0.25 21.42
N PHE A 439 -6.29 -1.12 21.99
CA PHE A 439 -5.50 -2.11 21.27
C PHE A 439 -4.50 -1.56 20.25
N THR A 440 -4.15 -0.27 20.31
CA THR A 440 -3.12 0.31 19.44
C THR A 440 -1.70 0.11 19.98
N GLY A 441 -1.54 -0.05 21.29
CA GLY A 441 -0.21 -0.04 21.93
C GLY A 441 0.52 1.30 21.86
N LEU A 442 -0.13 2.38 21.42
CA LEU A 442 0.49 3.71 21.42
C LEU A 442 0.62 4.24 22.84
N VAL A 443 1.81 4.76 23.20
CA VAL A 443 2.05 5.41 24.50
C VAL A 443 1.89 6.93 24.40
N THR A 444 2.32 7.53 23.30
CA THR A 444 2.32 8.99 23.09
C THR A 444 1.70 9.36 21.74
N GLN A 445 1.18 10.59 21.64
CA GLN A 445 0.66 11.11 20.37
C GLN A 445 1.76 11.33 19.33
N PHE A 446 2.95 11.72 19.79
CA PHE A 446 4.15 11.87 18.99
C PHE A 446 5.18 10.84 19.44
N THR A 447 5.71 10.04 18.52
CA THR A 447 6.82 9.11 18.80
C THR A 447 7.85 9.19 17.68
N ALA A 448 9.12 9.35 18.05
CA ALA A 448 10.25 9.17 17.16
C ALA A 448 10.85 7.78 17.39
N TYR A 449 10.97 6.99 16.33
CA TYR A 449 11.42 5.60 16.31
C TYR A 449 12.75 5.47 15.57
N GLN A 450 13.68 4.72 16.16
CA GLN A 450 14.87 4.22 15.47
C GLN A 450 14.49 2.99 14.66
N LEU A 451 14.82 2.99 13.37
CA LEU A 451 14.57 1.88 12.46
C LEU A 451 15.53 0.73 12.76
N VAL A 452 14.97 -0.48 12.81
CA VAL A 452 15.72 -1.73 12.88
C VAL A 452 15.64 -2.36 11.48
N ASN A 453 16.71 -2.22 10.70
CA ASN A 453 16.77 -2.72 9.30
C ASN A 453 17.72 -3.91 9.15
N SER A 454 18.50 -4.22 10.18
CA SER A 454 19.48 -5.31 10.14
C SER A 454 19.58 -6.09 11.46
N MET A 455 20.28 -7.21 11.41
CA MET A 455 20.63 -7.99 12.60
C MET A 455 21.54 -7.20 13.56
N THR A 456 22.37 -6.31 13.00
CA THR A 456 23.23 -5.41 13.78
C THR A 456 22.37 -4.44 14.59
N ASP A 457 21.36 -3.83 13.96
CA ASP A 457 20.44 -2.91 14.64
C ASP A 457 19.62 -3.64 15.71
N LEU A 458 19.15 -4.85 15.39
CA LEU A 458 18.40 -5.66 16.33
C LEU A 458 19.23 -5.96 17.59
N SER A 459 20.52 -6.26 17.40
CA SER A 459 21.46 -6.43 18.51
C SER A 459 21.73 -5.12 19.25
N ALA A 460 21.78 -4.00 18.53
CA ALA A 460 22.02 -2.67 19.09
C ALA A 460 20.85 -2.12 19.92
N VAL A 461 19.64 -2.69 19.83
CA VAL A 461 18.52 -2.39 20.75
C VAL A 461 18.95 -2.56 22.22
N ASN A 462 19.82 -3.53 22.52
CA ASN A 462 20.34 -3.74 23.87
C ASN A 462 21.20 -2.58 24.41
N ASN A 463 21.65 -1.66 23.55
CA ASN A 463 22.41 -0.48 23.97
C ASN A 463 21.50 0.61 24.57
N ASN A 464 20.19 0.59 24.29
CA ASN A 464 19.22 1.52 24.86
C ASN A 464 17.84 0.86 25.01
N LEU A 465 17.71 0.05 26.06
CA LEU A 465 16.49 -0.71 26.36
C LEU A 465 15.25 0.16 26.69
N SER A 466 15.42 1.47 26.88
CA SER A 466 14.32 2.43 27.07
C SER A 466 13.93 3.16 25.77
N GLY A 467 14.61 2.88 24.66
CA GLY A 467 14.41 3.55 23.38
C GLY A 467 13.09 3.19 22.69
N ASN A 468 12.73 3.98 21.69
CA ASN A 468 11.63 3.67 20.78
C ASN A 468 12.21 3.13 19.48
N TYR A 469 11.72 1.98 19.05
CA TYR A 469 12.19 1.23 17.90
C TYR A 469 11.02 0.88 17.00
N ALA A 470 11.27 0.90 15.69
CA ALA A 470 10.35 0.37 14.71
C ALA A 470 11.08 -0.56 13.75
N LEU A 471 10.41 -1.62 13.28
CA LEU A 471 10.95 -2.40 12.16
C LEU A 471 10.94 -1.53 10.90
N GLY A 472 12.05 -1.53 10.17
CA GLY A 472 12.13 -0.83 8.89
C GLY A 472 11.46 -1.58 7.74
N SER A 473 11.37 -0.90 6.61
CA SER A 473 10.69 -1.38 5.40
C SER A 473 11.40 -2.56 4.72
N ARG A 474 12.69 -2.73 5.01
CA ARG A 474 13.45 -3.87 4.52
C ARG A 474 13.02 -5.09 5.32
N GLY A 475 12.33 -6.02 4.67
CA GLY A 475 11.97 -7.30 5.28
C GLY A 475 13.20 -7.92 5.95
N LEU A 476 13.12 -8.15 7.25
CA LEU A 476 14.19 -8.75 8.04
C LEU A 476 14.12 -10.27 7.87
N GLU A 477 14.88 -10.80 6.92
CA GLU A 477 15.12 -12.24 6.82
C GLU A 477 16.45 -12.57 7.50
N PHE A 478 16.39 -13.32 8.60
CA PHE A 478 17.57 -13.69 9.39
C PHE A 478 18.15 -15.06 9.00
N ALA A 479 17.78 -15.58 7.83
CA ALA A 479 18.27 -16.87 7.35
C ALA A 479 19.80 -16.91 7.29
N GLY A 480 20.40 -17.85 8.04
CA GLY A 480 21.86 -18.00 8.13
C GLY A 480 22.55 -17.04 9.11
N ALA A 481 21.82 -16.18 9.82
CA ALA A 481 22.34 -15.38 10.91
C ALA A 481 22.75 -16.26 12.11
N PRO A 482 23.72 -15.82 12.93
CA PRO A 482 24.05 -16.48 14.20
C PRO A 482 22.87 -16.45 15.16
N GLU A 483 22.90 -17.33 16.16
CA GLU A 483 21.86 -17.38 17.20
C GLU A 483 21.80 -16.05 17.97
N PHE A 484 20.59 -15.54 18.18
CA PHE A 484 20.33 -14.30 18.87
C PHE A 484 20.01 -14.55 20.35
N GLY A 485 20.69 -13.80 21.22
CA GLY A 485 20.57 -13.92 22.67
C GLY A 485 19.35 -13.21 23.28
N GLY A 486 18.57 -12.49 22.48
CA GLY A 486 17.40 -11.74 22.92
C GLY A 486 17.70 -10.30 23.34
N ILE A 487 16.62 -9.53 23.48
CA ILE A 487 16.62 -8.13 23.91
C ILE A 487 16.22 -8.05 25.39
N GLY A 488 17.07 -7.43 26.19
CA GLY A 488 16.84 -7.26 27.63
C GLY A 488 17.02 -8.54 28.43
N THR A 489 17.22 -8.38 29.73
CA THR A 489 17.44 -9.45 30.70
C THR A 489 16.63 -9.18 31.97
N ALA A 490 16.52 -10.15 32.88
CA ALA A 490 15.87 -9.93 34.17
C ALA A 490 16.48 -8.75 34.96
N ALA A 491 17.80 -8.53 34.87
CA ALA A 491 18.48 -7.42 35.53
C ALA A 491 18.23 -6.08 34.82
N ASN A 492 18.14 -6.09 33.49
CA ASN A 492 17.96 -4.91 32.65
C ASN A 492 16.87 -5.22 31.61
N PRO A 493 15.59 -5.07 31.95
CA PRO A 493 14.50 -5.41 31.04
C PRO A 493 14.28 -4.34 29.98
N PHE A 494 13.68 -4.72 28.84
CA PHE A 494 13.25 -3.78 27.81
C PHE A 494 12.07 -2.94 28.32
N THR A 495 12.24 -1.63 28.41
CA THR A 495 11.26 -0.69 29.00
C THR A 495 10.73 0.35 28.02
N GLY A 496 11.23 0.33 26.78
CA GLY A 496 10.86 1.21 25.70
C GLY A 496 9.67 0.73 24.85
N GLN A 497 9.59 1.21 23.61
CA GLN A 497 8.56 0.80 22.64
C GLN A 497 9.22 0.10 21.45
N PHE A 498 8.63 -1.02 21.01
CA PHE A 498 9.02 -1.73 19.80
C PHE A 498 7.78 -1.94 18.93
N ASP A 499 7.70 -1.23 17.81
CA ASP A 499 6.59 -1.29 16.87
C ASP A 499 7.02 -1.98 15.57
N GLY A 500 6.33 -3.06 15.23
CA GLY A 500 6.56 -3.82 14.03
C GLY A 500 6.15 -3.13 12.74
N MET A 501 5.36 -2.05 12.81
CA MET A 501 4.82 -1.34 11.64
C MET A 501 4.07 -2.25 10.64
N GLY A 502 3.59 -3.41 11.10
CA GLY A 502 2.94 -4.42 10.27
C GLY A 502 3.90 -5.36 9.52
N HIS A 503 5.20 -5.27 9.74
CA HIS A 503 6.21 -6.11 9.08
C HIS A 503 6.27 -7.55 9.65
N LEU A 504 6.90 -8.43 8.88
CA LEU A 504 6.99 -9.88 9.12
C LEU A 504 8.47 -10.33 9.18
N PRO A 505 9.20 -10.06 10.27
CA PRO A 505 10.56 -10.59 10.42
C PRO A 505 10.53 -12.12 10.40
N ALA A 506 11.54 -12.76 9.80
CA ALA A 506 11.54 -14.20 9.57
C ALA A 506 12.87 -14.90 9.93
N ASP A 507 12.80 -16.21 10.19
CA ASP A 507 13.94 -17.12 10.35
C ASP A 507 14.88 -16.82 11.54
N LEU A 508 14.37 -16.15 12.59
CA LEU A 508 15.17 -15.84 13.76
C LEU A 508 15.45 -17.10 14.60
N ARG A 509 16.74 -17.37 14.86
CA ARG A 509 17.20 -18.45 15.75
C ARG A 509 17.55 -17.90 17.12
N LEU A 510 16.82 -18.32 18.15
CA LEU A 510 16.94 -17.83 19.52
C LEU A 510 17.64 -18.85 20.40
N SER A 511 18.66 -18.39 21.12
CA SER A 511 19.46 -19.21 22.04
C SER A 511 19.97 -18.33 23.15
N SER A 512 19.49 -18.56 24.37
CA SER A 512 19.92 -17.84 25.57
C SER A 512 20.16 -18.82 26.71
N THR A 513 20.99 -18.42 27.66
CA THR A 513 21.23 -19.16 28.91
C THR A 513 20.18 -18.88 29.99
N ALA A 514 19.32 -17.86 29.80
CA ALA A 514 18.18 -17.53 30.66
C ALA A 514 17.10 -16.75 29.88
N ASP A 515 15.82 -16.96 30.19
CA ASP A 515 14.65 -16.26 29.62
C ASP A 515 14.71 -16.13 28.09
N THR A 516 14.52 -17.24 27.37
CA THR A 516 14.73 -17.26 25.91
C THR A 516 13.54 -16.62 25.16
N GLY A 517 13.82 -15.61 24.35
CA GLY A 517 12.87 -15.00 23.40
C GLY A 517 13.52 -13.88 22.58
N LEU A 518 12.82 -13.36 21.56
CA LEU A 518 13.25 -12.13 20.87
C LEU A 518 13.52 -11.02 21.88
N PHE A 519 12.64 -10.90 22.87
CA PHE A 519 12.88 -10.20 24.11
C PHE A 519 13.15 -11.24 25.21
N GLY A 520 14.28 -11.13 25.90
CA GLY A 520 14.48 -11.95 27.09
C GLY A 520 13.46 -11.58 28.16
N VAL A 521 13.45 -10.30 28.53
CA VAL A 521 12.47 -9.73 29.47
C VAL A 521 11.92 -8.39 28.98
N ILE A 522 10.61 -8.31 28.86
CA ILE A 522 9.87 -7.05 28.67
C ILE A 522 9.50 -6.50 30.05
N GLY A 523 9.93 -5.29 30.36
CA GLY A 523 9.67 -4.59 31.62
C GLY A 523 8.28 -3.95 31.68
N LYS A 524 7.89 -3.45 32.86
CA LYS A 524 6.54 -2.94 33.14
C LYS A 524 6.05 -1.80 32.23
N SER A 525 6.95 -0.96 31.74
CA SER A 525 6.63 0.11 30.78
C SER A 525 6.86 -0.29 29.33
N GLY A 526 7.42 -1.48 29.09
CA GLY A 526 7.75 -1.97 27.76
C GLY A 526 6.49 -2.22 26.94
N VAL A 527 6.51 -1.80 25.68
CA VAL A 527 5.43 -2.06 24.73
C VAL A 527 5.99 -2.72 23.47
N VAL A 528 5.40 -3.85 23.07
CA VAL A 528 5.79 -4.60 21.87
C VAL A 528 4.53 -4.83 21.03
N ARG A 529 4.51 -4.36 19.77
CA ARG A 529 3.28 -4.33 18.99
C ARG A 529 3.44 -4.49 17.48
N ASN A 530 2.37 -4.91 16.80
CA ASN A 530 2.16 -4.84 15.35
C ASN A 530 3.20 -5.57 14.46
N PHE A 531 3.62 -6.79 14.80
CA PHE A 531 4.33 -7.68 13.86
C PHE A 531 4.03 -9.14 14.13
N THR A 532 4.33 -10.00 13.16
CA THR A 532 4.40 -11.44 13.36
C THR A 532 5.82 -11.92 13.07
N LEU A 533 6.44 -12.61 14.04
CA LEU A 533 7.69 -13.32 13.81
C LEU A 533 7.42 -14.63 13.06
N ALA A 534 7.80 -14.68 11.79
CA ALA A 534 7.63 -15.87 10.96
C ALA A 534 8.80 -16.85 11.16
N ASP A 535 8.48 -18.14 11.26
CA ASP A 535 9.42 -19.25 11.20
C ASP A 535 10.59 -19.14 12.21
N GLY A 536 10.30 -18.58 13.39
CA GLY A 536 11.25 -18.47 14.48
C GLY A 536 11.55 -19.83 15.13
N THR A 537 12.79 -20.02 15.59
CA THR A 537 13.18 -21.21 16.34
C THR A 537 13.80 -20.83 17.68
N ALA A 538 13.43 -21.52 18.75
CA ALA A 538 14.06 -21.36 20.06
C ALA A 538 14.35 -22.70 20.71
N THR A 539 15.46 -22.78 21.45
CA THR A 539 15.78 -23.95 22.30
C THR A 539 16.10 -23.49 23.72
N SER A 540 15.54 -24.18 24.72
CA SER A 540 15.86 -23.96 26.15
C SER A 540 16.10 -25.30 26.87
N SER A 541 17.12 -25.35 27.72
CA SER A 541 17.53 -26.56 28.46
C SER A 541 17.21 -26.52 29.96
N GLY A 542 16.31 -25.64 30.41
CA GLY A 542 15.91 -25.59 31.81
C GLY A 542 15.08 -24.37 32.20
N GLU A 543 15.18 -23.28 31.44
CA GLU A 543 14.60 -21.97 31.78
C GLU A 543 13.37 -21.64 30.92
N THR A 544 12.72 -20.52 31.25
CA THR A 544 11.55 -20.01 30.56
C THR A 544 11.83 -19.67 29.09
N VAL A 545 10.90 -20.02 28.19
CA VAL A 545 11.06 -19.82 26.74
C VAL A 545 9.74 -19.43 26.05
N GLY A 546 9.83 -18.45 25.16
CA GLY A 546 8.82 -18.15 24.15
C GLY A 546 9.43 -17.42 22.95
N LEU A 547 8.82 -17.49 21.77
CA LEU A 547 9.45 -16.89 20.58
C LEU A 547 9.56 -15.37 20.66
N LEU A 548 8.57 -14.68 21.21
CA LEU A 548 8.62 -13.23 21.35
C LEU A 548 9.17 -12.80 22.71
N ALA A 549 8.77 -13.46 23.80
CA ALA A 549 9.29 -13.11 25.12
C ALA A 549 9.61 -14.34 25.97
N GLY A 550 10.74 -14.31 26.68
CA GLY A 550 10.93 -15.18 27.84
C GLY A 550 9.93 -14.79 28.93
N ILE A 551 10.05 -13.56 29.45
CA ILE A 551 9.15 -13.01 30.46
C ILE A 551 8.55 -11.68 30.00
N ASN A 552 7.23 -11.52 30.16
CA ASN A 552 6.52 -10.27 29.90
C ASN A 552 5.95 -9.64 31.18
N TYR A 553 6.44 -8.47 31.57
CA TYR A 553 5.80 -7.58 32.55
C TYR A 553 5.06 -6.40 31.90
N GLY A 554 5.22 -6.20 30.59
CA GLY A 554 4.75 -5.04 29.86
C GLY A 554 3.45 -5.28 29.09
N TYR A 555 3.30 -4.59 27.96
CA TYR A 555 2.14 -4.68 27.09
C TYR A 555 2.52 -5.21 25.70
N MET A 556 2.02 -6.40 25.37
CA MET A 556 2.13 -6.99 24.04
C MET A 556 0.78 -6.90 23.34
N VAL A 557 0.73 -6.34 22.13
CA VAL A 557 -0.55 -6.16 21.40
C VAL A 557 -0.41 -6.25 19.89
N ASN A 558 -1.35 -6.95 19.22
CA ASN A 558 -1.29 -7.21 17.77
C ASN A 558 0.03 -7.89 17.38
N VAL A 559 0.46 -8.89 18.13
CA VAL A 559 1.70 -9.64 17.85
C VAL A 559 1.43 -11.12 17.60
N GLY A 560 2.24 -11.71 16.74
CA GLY A 560 2.14 -13.12 16.35
C GLY A 560 3.48 -13.82 16.28
N ALA A 561 3.46 -15.16 16.31
CA ALA A 561 4.62 -15.96 15.98
C ALA A 561 4.26 -17.30 15.31
N THR A 562 5.08 -17.73 14.35
CA THR A 562 5.12 -19.10 13.82
C THR A 562 6.51 -19.71 13.98
N GLY A 563 6.59 -21.04 13.92
CA GLY A 563 7.86 -21.76 13.96
C GLY A 563 7.88 -22.87 15.00
N ALA A 564 9.00 -23.05 15.70
CA ALA A 564 9.19 -24.18 16.61
C ALA A 564 9.97 -23.86 17.90
N ILE A 565 9.56 -24.48 19.01
CA ILE A 565 10.26 -24.43 20.30
C ILE A 565 10.63 -25.84 20.74
N GLY A 566 11.92 -26.04 21.03
CA GLY A 566 12.45 -27.23 21.70
C GLY A 566 12.83 -26.94 23.15
N ALA A 567 12.13 -27.55 24.10
CA ALA A 567 12.37 -27.38 25.53
C ALA A 567 12.70 -28.72 26.22
N PRO A 568 13.79 -29.42 25.84
CA PRO A 568 14.12 -30.77 26.34
C PRO A 568 14.67 -30.80 27.78
N GLY A 569 14.55 -29.70 28.54
CA GLY A 569 15.09 -29.53 29.89
C GLY A 569 14.50 -30.46 30.94
N ASN A 570 14.17 -29.94 32.13
CA ASN A 570 13.52 -30.71 33.18
C ASN A 570 12.07 -30.25 33.38
N THR A 571 11.36 -30.87 34.31
CA THR A 571 9.94 -30.57 34.57
C THR A 571 9.65 -29.14 35.05
N SER A 572 10.68 -28.35 35.40
CA SER A 572 10.55 -26.95 35.80
C SER A 572 10.55 -25.98 34.61
N THR A 573 10.82 -26.44 33.38
CA THR A 573 10.84 -25.57 32.20
C THR A 573 9.44 -25.02 31.89
N VAL A 574 9.34 -23.71 31.64
CA VAL A 574 8.10 -23.02 31.27
C VAL A 574 8.18 -22.60 29.80
N ALA A 575 7.36 -23.21 28.94
CA ALA A 575 7.36 -22.98 27.51
C ALA A 575 6.01 -22.46 27.03
N GLY A 576 6.01 -21.31 26.36
CA GLY A 576 4.86 -20.81 25.62
C GLY A 576 5.22 -20.46 24.19
N GLY A 577 4.31 -20.64 23.23
CA GLY A 577 4.61 -20.34 21.83
C GLY A 577 5.01 -18.87 21.61
N LEU A 578 4.30 -17.95 22.27
CA LEU A 578 4.57 -16.52 22.20
C LEU A 578 5.43 -16.05 23.38
N VAL A 579 5.01 -16.40 24.60
CA VAL A 579 5.61 -15.92 25.85
C VAL A 579 5.81 -17.08 26.81
N GLY A 580 6.97 -17.21 27.42
CA GLY A 580 7.17 -18.19 28.48
C GLY A 580 6.33 -17.86 29.73
N GLU A 581 6.62 -16.74 30.39
CA GLU A 581 5.90 -16.24 31.57
C GLU A 581 5.27 -14.87 31.33
N ASN A 582 3.97 -14.73 31.59
CA ASN A 582 3.27 -13.46 31.48
C ASN A 582 2.81 -12.94 32.85
N PHE A 583 3.35 -11.79 33.25
CA PHE A 583 2.89 -10.96 34.37
C PHE A 583 2.19 -9.67 33.88
N GLY A 584 2.30 -9.35 32.60
CA GLY A 584 1.78 -8.16 31.95
C GLY A 584 0.45 -8.38 31.23
N ARG A 585 0.24 -7.64 30.14
CA ARG A 585 -0.93 -7.73 29.26
C ARG A 585 -0.53 -8.28 27.89
N ILE A 586 -1.28 -9.25 27.40
CA ILE A 586 -1.21 -9.78 26.04
C ILE A 586 -2.59 -9.64 25.41
N GLU A 587 -2.70 -8.84 24.36
CA GLU A 587 -3.98 -8.54 23.71
C GLU A 587 -3.91 -8.72 22.20
N ARG A 588 -4.97 -9.25 21.57
CA ARG A 588 -5.02 -9.41 20.11
C ARG A 588 -3.78 -10.11 19.53
N SER A 589 -3.34 -11.16 20.20
CA SER A 589 -2.07 -11.81 19.89
C SER A 589 -2.26 -13.30 19.65
N TRP A 590 -1.31 -13.92 18.94
CA TRP A 590 -1.49 -15.31 18.54
C TRP A 590 -0.20 -16.12 18.39
N ALA A 591 -0.32 -17.44 18.47
CA ALA A 591 0.78 -18.37 18.24
C ALA A 591 0.39 -19.53 17.32
N GLY A 592 1.19 -19.72 16.29
CA GLY A 592 1.21 -20.89 15.41
C GLY A 592 2.54 -21.64 15.54
N VAL A 593 2.95 -21.93 16.77
CA VAL A 593 4.28 -22.47 17.09
C VAL A 593 4.18 -23.93 17.52
N ASN A 594 4.98 -24.81 16.91
CA ASN A 594 5.09 -26.20 17.33
C ASN A 594 5.99 -26.31 18.57
N ILE A 595 5.46 -26.80 19.68
CA ILE A 595 6.19 -26.85 20.96
C ILE A 595 6.43 -28.30 21.37
N ILE A 596 7.68 -28.63 21.71
CA ILE A 596 8.05 -29.91 22.32
C ILE A 596 8.76 -29.63 23.64
N GLY A 597 8.19 -30.05 24.77
CA GLY A 597 8.76 -29.79 26.10
C GLY A 597 8.43 -30.85 27.14
N VAL A 598 8.98 -30.71 28.35
CA VAL A 598 8.77 -31.66 29.46
C VAL A 598 8.24 -31.05 30.76
N GLY A 599 8.07 -29.73 30.82
CA GLY A 599 7.57 -28.99 31.99
C GLY A 599 6.15 -28.43 31.82
N GLN A 600 5.98 -27.11 31.98
CA GLN A 600 4.72 -26.41 31.74
C GLN A 600 4.69 -25.91 30.30
N ILE A 601 3.66 -26.28 29.54
CA ILE A 601 3.55 -25.99 28.11
C ILE A 601 2.21 -25.36 27.81
N GLY A 602 2.23 -24.19 27.18
CA GLY A 602 1.03 -23.55 26.62
C GLY A 602 1.22 -23.16 25.17
N GLY A 603 0.17 -23.33 24.35
CA GLY A 603 0.21 -22.92 22.94
C GLY A 603 0.57 -21.44 22.75
N LEU A 604 0.02 -20.55 23.57
CA LEU A 604 0.35 -19.12 23.59
C LEU A 604 1.33 -18.78 24.72
N VAL A 605 1.01 -19.16 25.96
CA VAL A 605 1.76 -18.76 27.17
C VAL A 605 2.04 -19.97 28.06
N GLY A 606 3.28 -20.15 28.52
CA GLY A 606 3.60 -21.24 29.46
C GLY A 606 2.92 -21.05 30.82
N LEU A 607 3.18 -19.92 31.47
CA LEU A 607 2.57 -19.52 32.74
C LEU A 607 2.00 -18.10 32.66
N ASN A 608 0.74 -17.93 33.08
CA ASN A 608 0.07 -16.64 33.09
C ASN A 608 -0.34 -16.20 34.51
N ASP A 609 0.33 -15.17 35.03
CA ASP A 609 -0.07 -14.40 36.21
C ASP A 609 -0.75 -13.05 35.83
N GLY A 610 -0.61 -12.65 34.56
CA GLY A 610 -1.15 -11.41 34.01
C GLY A 610 -2.52 -11.56 33.35
N HIS A 611 -2.72 -10.75 32.30
CA HIS A 611 -3.97 -10.73 31.53
C HIS A 611 -3.75 -11.12 30.08
N ILE A 612 -4.55 -12.06 29.60
CA ILE A 612 -4.63 -12.47 28.20
C ILE A 612 -6.04 -12.15 27.69
N ASP A 613 -6.12 -11.41 26.60
CA ASP A 613 -7.39 -11.00 26.02
C ASP A 613 -7.39 -11.05 24.49
N GLN A 614 -8.51 -11.44 23.88
CA GLN A 614 -8.63 -11.53 22.42
C GLN A 614 -7.46 -12.26 21.74
N SER A 615 -6.99 -13.37 22.32
CA SER A 615 -5.77 -14.04 21.86
C SER A 615 -6.00 -15.53 21.61
N PHE A 616 -5.16 -16.16 20.79
CA PHE A 616 -5.39 -17.55 20.41
C PHE A 616 -4.13 -18.34 20.03
N ALA A 617 -4.26 -19.67 20.03
CA ALA A 617 -3.19 -20.56 19.58
C ALA A 617 -3.74 -21.73 18.75
N ILE A 618 -2.98 -22.14 17.71
CA ILE A 618 -3.46 -23.01 16.62
C ILE A 618 -2.50 -24.13 16.21
N ALA A 619 -1.33 -24.25 16.84
CA ALA A 619 -0.31 -25.22 16.45
C ALA A 619 -0.17 -26.35 17.47
N PRO A 620 0.44 -27.49 17.12
CA PRO A 620 0.58 -28.60 18.06
C PRO A 620 1.48 -28.27 19.25
N ALA A 621 1.12 -28.76 20.43
CA ALA A 621 1.94 -28.75 21.62
C ALA A 621 2.09 -30.17 22.17
N SER A 622 3.34 -30.62 22.36
CA SER A 622 3.68 -31.97 22.80
C SER A 622 4.47 -31.93 24.10
N GLY A 623 3.95 -32.61 25.13
CA GLY A 623 4.52 -32.68 26.46
C GLY A 623 5.04 -34.06 26.84
N GLY A 624 6.15 -34.10 27.59
CA GLY A 624 6.67 -35.32 28.23
C GLY A 624 5.70 -35.92 29.26
N ALA A 625 5.98 -37.14 29.74
CA ALA A 625 5.05 -37.90 30.58
C ALA A 625 4.62 -37.22 31.90
N GLN A 626 5.43 -36.29 32.43
CA GLN A 626 5.16 -35.56 33.68
C GLN A 626 4.74 -34.09 33.44
N SER A 627 4.62 -33.67 32.19
CA SER A 627 4.36 -32.28 31.83
C SER A 627 2.91 -31.85 32.11
N THR A 628 2.70 -30.54 32.18
CA THR A 628 1.38 -29.90 32.17
C THR A 628 1.21 -29.20 30.82
N VAL A 629 0.15 -29.54 30.08
CA VAL A 629 -0.09 -29.03 28.73
C VAL A 629 -1.44 -28.34 28.66
N GLY A 630 -1.48 -27.11 28.17
CA GLY A 630 -2.71 -26.39 27.86
C GLY A 630 -2.72 -25.83 26.45
N GLY A 631 -3.86 -25.87 25.77
CA GLY A 631 -3.94 -25.39 24.38
C GLY A 631 -3.73 -23.89 24.21
N LEU A 632 -4.02 -23.07 25.23
CA LEU A 632 -3.68 -21.65 25.24
C LEU A 632 -2.62 -21.36 26.29
N VAL A 633 -2.83 -21.85 27.52
CA VAL A 633 -1.94 -21.59 28.66
C VAL A 633 -1.61 -22.86 29.42
N GLY A 634 -0.32 -23.10 29.74
CA GLY A 634 0.07 -24.24 30.57
C GLY A 634 -0.52 -24.14 31.98
N THR A 635 -0.14 -23.09 32.72
CA THR A 635 -0.67 -22.78 34.05
C THR A 635 -1.23 -21.36 34.10
N ASN A 636 -2.49 -21.21 34.50
CA ASN A 636 -3.15 -19.91 34.63
C ASN A 636 -3.46 -19.56 36.09
N HIS A 637 -2.85 -18.50 36.57
CA HIS A 637 -3.13 -17.82 37.84
C HIS A 637 -3.85 -16.47 37.62
N GLY A 638 -3.65 -15.86 36.45
CA GLY A 638 -4.22 -14.58 36.05
C GLY A 638 -5.60 -14.68 35.38
N ALA A 639 -5.87 -13.76 34.45
CA ALA A 639 -7.16 -13.62 33.77
C ALA A 639 -7.07 -13.90 32.27
N ILE A 640 -7.91 -14.81 31.77
CA ILE A 640 -8.08 -15.12 30.36
C ILE A 640 -9.49 -14.68 29.92
N THR A 641 -9.57 -13.83 28.90
CA THR A 641 -10.84 -13.35 28.36
C THR A 641 -10.88 -13.40 26.84
N ARG A 642 -12.04 -13.73 26.26
CA ARG A 642 -12.24 -13.61 24.81
C ARG A 642 -11.18 -14.33 23.98
N SER A 643 -10.76 -15.51 24.40
CA SER A 643 -9.60 -16.19 23.84
C SER A 643 -9.93 -17.63 23.48
N TYR A 644 -9.15 -18.23 22.59
CA TYR A 644 -9.43 -19.60 22.15
C TYR A 644 -8.20 -20.41 21.79
N ALA A 645 -8.34 -21.73 21.85
CA ALA A 645 -7.32 -22.67 21.40
C ALA A 645 -7.92 -23.68 20.42
N TYR A 646 -7.18 -23.95 19.36
CA TYR A 646 -7.51 -24.96 18.35
C TYR A 646 -6.24 -25.74 17.97
N GLU A 647 -5.78 -26.58 18.89
CA GLU A 647 -4.49 -27.26 18.78
C GLU A 647 -4.62 -28.78 18.77
N PHE A 648 -3.54 -29.46 18.37
CA PHE A 648 -3.36 -30.88 18.66
C PHE A 648 -2.42 -31.04 19.85
N LEU A 649 -2.95 -31.52 20.96
CA LEU A 649 -2.22 -31.68 22.22
C LEU A 649 -1.84 -33.14 22.43
N ASN A 650 -0.55 -33.41 22.65
CA ASN A 650 -0.04 -34.77 22.81
C ASN A 650 0.79 -34.93 24.09
N GLY A 651 0.58 -36.05 24.81
CA GLY A 651 1.31 -36.37 26.04
C GLY A 651 0.89 -35.51 27.24
N GLY A 652 1.71 -35.51 28.30
CA GLY A 652 1.44 -34.79 29.55
C GLY A 652 0.65 -35.55 30.62
N ALA A 653 0.99 -35.29 31.88
CA ALA A 653 0.26 -35.82 33.05
C ALA A 653 -1.04 -35.06 33.30
N THR A 654 -1.07 -33.76 32.99
CA THR A 654 -2.26 -32.91 33.06
C THR A 654 -2.45 -32.18 31.74
N VAL A 655 -3.60 -32.35 31.10
CA VAL A 655 -3.89 -31.79 29.78
C VAL A 655 -5.24 -31.08 29.78
N GLY A 656 -5.26 -29.82 29.37
CA GLY A 656 -6.51 -29.09 29.16
C GLY A 656 -6.61 -28.50 27.76
N GLY A 657 -7.80 -28.58 27.16
CA GLY A 657 -8.01 -28.05 25.82
C GLY A 657 -7.78 -26.54 25.71
N LEU A 658 -8.02 -25.78 26.78
CA LEU A 658 -7.67 -24.37 26.91
C LEU A 658 -6.49 -24.14 27.87
N VAL A 659 -6.55 -24.72 29.07
CA VAL A 659 -5.55 -24.49 30.13
C VAL A 659 -5.16 -25.78 30.82
N GLY A 660 -3.87 -26.03 31.07
CA GLY A 660 -3.45 -27.24 31.79
C GLY A 660 -3.94 -27.21 33.24
N ILE A 661 -3.50 -26.21 34.01
CA ILE A 661 -3.92 -25.93 35.39
C ILE A 661 -4.52 -24.54 35.47
N ASN A 662 -5.70 -24.40 36.08
CA ASN A 662 -6.32 -23.11 36.35
C ASN A 662 -6.53 -22.87 37.86
N THR A 663 -5.93 -21.80 38.37
CA THR A 663 -6.27 -21.21 39.67
C THR A 663 -6.81 -19.79 39.53
N GLY A 664 -6.73 -19.22 38.32
CA GLY A 664 -7.18 -17.86 37.99
C GLY A 664 -8.63 -17.78 37.50
N PHE A 665 -8.91 -16.78 36.66
CA PHE A 665 -10.23 -16.48 36.13
C PHE A 665 -10.30 -16.62 34.61
N ILE A 666 -11.34 -17.31 34.11
CA ILE A 666 -11.58 -17.49 32.68
C ILE A 666 -13.03 -17.08 32.35
N ARG A 667 -13.23 -16.26 31.31
CA ARG A 667 -14.57 -15.95 30.77
C ARG A 667 -14.58 -15.78 29.26
N GLU A 668 -15.75 -15.99 28.67
CA GLU A 668 -16.02 -15.74 27.25
C GLU A 668 -14.93 -16.33 26.35
N SER A 669 -14.55 -17.59 26.57
CA SER A 669 -13.41 -18.22 25.90
C SER A 669 -13.79 -19.64 25.51
N TYR A 670 -13.09 -20.25 24.56
CA TYR A 670 -13.41 -21.62 24.16
C TYR A 670 -12.20 -22.45 23.73
N ALA A 671 -12.34 -23.77 23.84
CA ALA A 671 -11.36 -24.72 23.30
C ALA A 671 -11.99 -25.66 22.27
N ALA A 672 -11.37 -25.73 21.10
CA ALA A 672 -11.64 -26.73 20.08
C ALA A 672 -10.44 -27.66 19.84
N SER A 673 -9.47 -27.65 20.76
CA SER A 673 -8.27 -28.49 20.73
C SER A 673 -8.60 -29.99 20.84
N ARG A 674 -7.79 -30.82 20.19
CA ARG A 674 -7.86 -32.29 20.23
C ARG A 674 -6.77 -32.84 21.13
N LEU A 675 -7.15 -33.67 22.10
CA LEU A 675 -6.29 -34.19 23.15
C LEU A 675 -5.96 -35.66 22.89
N THR A 676 -4.66 -35.97 22.88
CA THR A 676 -4.12 -37.34 22.88
C THR A 676 -3.19 -37.49 24.09
N ALA A 677 -3.78 -37.71 25.27
CA ALA A 677 -3.02 -37.81 26.51
C ALA A 677 -2.54 -39.25 26.81
N GLY A 678 -1.53 -39.38 27.66
CA GLY A 678 -1.00 -40.67 28.10
C GLY A 678 -1.95 -41.43 29.04
N ALA A 679 -1.61 -42.70 29.31
CA ALA A 679 -2.34 -43.49 30.30
C ALA A 679 -2.24 -42.84 31.69
N ASN A 680 -3.37 -42.72 32.40
CA ASN A 680 -3.52 -42.06 33.71
C ASN A 680 -3.34 -40.53 33.72
N SER A 681 -3.37 -39.87 32.56
CA SER A 681 -3.38 -38.41 32.50
C SER A 681 -4.71 -37.83 32.97
N THR A 682 -4.66 -36.67 33.62
CA THR A 682 -5.85 -35.87 33.95
C THR A 682 -6.19 -34.97 32.77
N THR A 683 -7.29 -35.25 32.08
CA THR A 683 -7.70 -34.51 30.87
C THR A 683 -9.01 -33.77 31.05
N GLY A 684 -9.11 -32.52 30.59
CA GLY A 684 -10.38 -31.81 30.47
C GLY A 684 -10.46 -30.95 29.22
N GLY A 685 -11.68 -30.78 28.69
CA GLY A 685 -11.92 -30.01 27.46
C GLY A 685 -11.62 -28.53 27.60
N ILE A 686 -11.77 -27.95 28.78
CA ILE A 686 -11.34 -26.59 29.13
C ILE A 686 -10.07 -26.66 29.96
N ALA A 687 -10.13 -27.31 31.12
CA ALA A 687 -9.02 -27.36 32.07
C ALA A 687 -8.66 -28.80 32.47
N GLY A 688 -7.37 -29.13 32.50
CA GLY A 688 -6.93 -30.40 33.10
C GLY A 688 -7.26 -30.44 34.58
N THR A 689 -6.76 -29.46 35.34
CA THR A 689 -7.13 -29.23 36.74
C THR A 689 -7.66 -27.82 36.95
N ASN A 690 -8.71 -27.65 37.76
CA ASN A 690 -9.28 -26.35 38.09
C ASN A 690 -9.52 -26.18 39.60
N SER A 691 -8.88 -25.19 40.22
CA SER A 691 -9.25 -24.66 41.54
C SER A 691 -9.69 -23.19 41.50
N GLY A 692 -9.58 -22.55 40.33
CA GLY A 692 -10.02 -21.17 40.09
C GLY A 692 -11.48 -21.06 39.63
N ARG A 693 -11.81 -19.92 39.03
CA ARG A 693 -13.16 -19.60 38.54
C ARG A 693 -13.22 -19.65 37.01
N ILE A 694 -14.00 -20.59 36.49
CA ILE A 694 -14.39 -20.64 35.08
C ILE A 694 -15.84 -20.14 34.98
N ALA A 695 -16.08 -19.09 34.20
CA ALA A 695 -17.41 -18.53 34.01
C ALA A 695 -18.30 -19.45 33.15
N ALA A 696 -19.62 -19.29 33.26
CA ALA A 696 -20.59 -20.11 32.53
C ALA A 696 -20.57 -19.94 31.01
N ASN A 697 -19.96 -18.85 30.52
CA ASN A 697 -19.80 -18.54 29.10
C ASN A 697 -18.43 -18.99 28.55
N VAL A 698 -17.84 -20.01 29.14
CA VAL A 698 -16.64 -20.69 28.66
C VAL A 698 -17.04 -22.06 28.12
N PHE A 699 -16.59 -22.38 26.91
CA PHE A 699 -17.06 -23.54 26.16
C PHE A 699 -15.91 -24.45 25.71
N TRP A 700 -16.24 -25.69 25.37
CA TRP A 700 -15.28 -26.63 24.77
C TRP A 700 -15.98 -27.57 23.78
N ASN A 701 -15.20 -28.11 22.85
CA ASN A 701 -15.69 -29.10 21.91
C ASN A 701 -15.86 -30.48 22.58
N SER A 702 -17.09 -30.83 22.92
CA SER A 702 -17.44 -32.10 23.57
C SER A 702 -17.44 -33.32 22.65
N GLN A 703 -17.37 -33.11 21.33
CA GLN A 703 -17.49 -34.17 20.35
C GLN A 703 -16.13 -34.64 19.83
N SER A 704 -15.24 -33.72 19.48
CA SER A 704 -13.98 -34.04 18.80
C SER A 704 -12.72 -33.79 19.64
N SER A 705 -12.84 -33.20 20.83
CA SER A 705 -11.67 -32.95 21.70
C SER A 705 -11.04 -34.21 22.29
N GLY A 706 -11.80 -35.29 22.48
CA GLY A 706 -11.34 -36.50 23.16
C GLY A 706 -11.39 -36.44 24.70
N ALA A 707 -11.80 -35.32 25.29
CA ALA A 707 -11.99 -35.21 26.74
C ALA A 707 -13.38 -35.73 27.19
N ALA A 708 -13.45 -36.37 28.35
CA ALA A 708 -14.71 -36.88 28.91
C ALA A 708 -15.55 -35.80 29.64
N ALA A 709 -14.92 -34.70 30.06
CA ALA A 709 -15.55 -33.60 30.77
C ALA A 709 -14.83 -32.27 30.48
N GLY A 710 -15.47 -31.15 30.78
CA GLY A 710 -14.85 -29.82 30.63
C GLY A 710 -13.69 -29.57 31.60
N VAL A 711 -13.73 -30.20 32.78
CA VAL A 711 -12.66 -30.14 33.79
C VAL A 711 -12.29 -31.57 34.18
N GLY A 712 -11.00 -31.92 34.13
CA GLY A 712 -10.52 -33.26 34.48
C GLY A 712 -10.50 -33.53 35.99
N SER A 713 -10.05 -32.55 36.77
CA SER A 713 -10.02 -32.60 38.24
C SER A 713 -10.30 -31.23 38.88
N GLY A 714 -10.96 -31.22 40.04
CA GLY A 714 -11.29 -30.00 40.79
C GLY A 714 -12.70 -29.46 40.52
N THR A 715 -12.89 -28.14 40.56
CA THR A 715 -14.19 -27.50 40.42
C THR A 715 -14.70 -27.63 38.99
N ALA A 716 -15.79 -28.40 38.81
CA ALA A 716 -16.37 -28.66 37.50
C ALA A 716 -17.11 -27.45 36.89
N VAL A 717 -17.22 -27.45 35.57
CA VAL A 717 -18.11 -26.57 34.80
C VAL A 717 -19.47 -27.25 34.54
N ALA A 718 -20.48 -26.49 34.13
CA ALA A 718 -21.76 -27.04 33.73
C ALA A 718 -21.64 -27.91 32.47
N SER A 719 -22.49 -28.93 32.32
CA SER A 719 -22.53 -29.75 31.11
C SER A 719 -22.84 -28.95 29.84
N SER A 720 -23.58 -27.84 29.97
CA SER A 720 -23.87 -26.89 28.89
C SER A 720 -22.64 -26.16 28.35
N SER A 721 -21.49 -26.22 29.02
CA SER A 721 -20.22 -25.72 28.48
C SER A 721 -19.68 -26.63 27.36
N GLY A 722 -20.13 -27.88 27.26
CA GLY A 722 -19.76 -28.78 26.17
C GLY A 722 -20.63 -28.54 24.95
N LEU A 723 -20.02 -28.08 23.86
CA LEU A 723 -20.68 -27.88 22.57
C LEU A 723 -20.24 -28.95 21.57
N THR A 724 -21.13 -29.37 20.69
CA THR A 724 -20.82 -30.25 19.54
C THR A 724 -20.11 -29.46 18.44
N ASP A 725 -19.53 -30.19 17.46
CA ASP A 725 -18.90 -29.54 16.29
C ASP A 725 -19.89 -28.61 15.56
N THR A 726 -21.17 -29.00 15.46
CA THR A 726 -22.23 -28.17 14.85
C THR A 726 -22.59 -26.96 15.70
N GLN A 727 -22.69 -27.12 17.02
CA GLN A 727 -23.04 -26.01 17.92
C GLN A 727 -21.96 -24.93 17.97
N LEU A 728 -20.68 -25.28 17.80
CA LEU A 728 -19.59 -24.31 17.71
C LEU A 728 -19.71 -23.38 16.50
N LEU A 729 -20.41 -23.79 15.44
CA LEU A 729 -20.65 -22.95 14.26
C LEU A 729 -21.87 -22.03 14.43
N GLU A 730 -22.66 -22.20 15.49
CA GLU A 730 -23.93 -21.50 15.70
C GLU A 730 -23.79 -20.43 16.80
N PRO A 731 -23.83 -19.12 16.46
CA PRO A 731 -23.70 -18.03 17.44
C PRO A 731 -24.65 -18.13 18.64
N ALA A 732 -25.87 -18.63 18.43
CA ALA A 732 -26.85 -18.79 19.50
C ALA A 732 -26.38 -19.76 20.61
N SER A 733 -25.48 -20.70 20.31
CA SER A 733 -24.94 -21.67 21.27
C SER A 733 -24.06 -21.03 22.35
N PHE A 734 -23.53 -19.82 22.11
CA PHE A 734 -22.61 -19.14 23.02
C PHE A 734 -23.34 -18.23 24.02
N GLY A 735 -24.68 -18.18 23.95
CA GLY A 735 -25.52 -17.37 24.81
C GLY A 735 -25.39 -15.86 24.57
N PRO A 736 -26.09 -15.03 25.37
CA PRO A 736 -26.24 -13.61 25.09
C PRO A 736 -25.01 -12.75 25.42
N THR A 737 -24.00 -13.31 26.09
CA THR A 737 -22.81 -12.54 26.50
C THR A 737 -21.78 -12.41 25.39
N TRP A 738 -21.82 -13.28 24.38
CA TRP A 738 -20.91 -13.22 23.24
C TRP A 738 -21.50 -12.28 22.18
N ASP A 739 -20.75 -11.22 21.86
CA ASP A 739 -21.18 -10.23 20.88
C ASP A 739 -20.69 -10.57 19.46
N PHE A 740 -21.62 -11.01 18.62
CA PHE A 740 -21.44 -11.30 17.20
C PHE A 740 -21.91 -10.17 16.27
N SER A 741 -22.33 -9.02 16.81
CA SER A 741 -22.75 -7.86 16.03
C SER A 741 -21.59 -7.30 15.19
N ALA A 742 -21.86 -6.39 14.26
CA ALA A 742 -20.84 -5.81 13.38
C ALA A 742 -19.65 -5.18 14.15
N ASN A 743 -19.88 -4.70 15.36
CA ASN A 743 -18.87 -4.09 16.24
C ASN A 743 -18.43 -5.01 17.39
N GLY A 744 -18.93 -6.25 17.41
CA GLY A 744 -18.68 -7.23 18.46
C GLY A 744 -17.30 -7.88 18.38
N THR A 745 -16.96 -8.70 19.39
CA THR A 745 -15.66 -9.37 19.44
C THR A 745 -15.55 -10.55 18.47
N TRP A 746 -16.67 -11.22 18.19
CA TRP A 746 -16.66 -12.51 17.51
C TRP A 746 -17.28 -12.45 16.13
N VAL A 747 -16.79 -13.30 15.24
CA VAL A 747 -17.38 -13.61 13.92
C VAL A 747 -17.63 -15.11 13.86
N ALA A 748 -18.79 -15.52 13.35
CA ALA A 748 -19.07 -16.94 13.14
C ALA A 748 -18.13 -17.51 12.07
N GLY A 749 -17.55 -18.68 12.31
CA GLY A 749 -16.59 -19.28 11.39
C GLY A 749 -16.32 -20.75 11.70
N TYR A 750 -15.53 -21.40 10.85
CA TYR A 750 -15.01 -22.75 11.09
C TYR A 750 -13.60 -22.67 11.67
N PRO A 751 -13.22 -23.52 12.64
CA PRO A 751 -14.01 -24.59 13.29
C PRO A 751 -14.90 -24.10 14.46
N GLY A 752 -14.96 -22.81 14.69
CA GLY A 752 -15.78 -22.13 15.71
C GLY A 752 -15.66 -20.61 15.56
N PRO A 753 -16.17 -19.81 16.51
CA PRO A 753 -16.10 -18.36 16.43
C PRO A 753 -14.66 -17.86 16.33
N GLN A 754 -14.40 -16.96 15.40
CA GLN A 754 -13.11 -16.31 15.23
C GLN A 754 -13.15 -14.90 15.81
N LEU A 755 -11.98 -14.40 16.20
CA LEU A 755 -11.84 -13.04 16.68
C LEU A 755 -11.99 -12.07 15.50
N ARG A 756 -12.86 -11.07 15.65
CA ARG A 756 -13.19 -10.15 14.56
C ARG A 756 -11.98 -9.39 14.02
N TRP A 757 -10.99 -9.11 14.86
CA TRP A 757 -9.78 -8.43 14.43
C TRP A 757 -8.93 -9.24 13.43
N LEU A 758 -9.20 -10.55 13.27
CA LEU A 758 -8.62 -11.38 12.21
C LEU A 758 -9.37 -11.29 10.88
N ALA A 759 -10.67 -11.03 10.93
CA ALA A 759 -11.55 -11.06 9.75
C ALA A 759 -11.53 -9.73 8.95
N GLY A 760 -10.65 -8.79 9.32
CA GLY A 760 -10.63 -7.41 8.84
C GLY A 760 -9.32 -6.94 8.22
N HIS A 761 -8.56 -7.84 7.59
CA HIS A 761 -7.43 -7.51 6.72
C HIS A 761 -7.71 -7.92 5.28
#